data_AF-A0AAD1SZC2-F1
#
_entry.id   AF-A0AAD1SZC2-F1
#
_cell.length_a   1.000
_cell.length_b   1.000
_cell.length_c   1.000
_cell.angle_alpha   90.00
_cell.angle_beta   90.00
_cell.angle_gamma   90.00
#
_symmetry.space_group_name_H-M   'P 1'
#
loop_
_entity.id
_entity.type
_entity.pdbx_description
1 polymer ?
#
loop_
_entity_poly.entity_id
_entity_poly.type
_entity_poly.pdbx_seq_one_letter_code
_entity_poly.pdbx_strand_id
1 'polypeptide(L)'
;MPNNQQELEQGAKHHRRTPEATTVPLCRSTSSMTKNKEAISSRLVQHLESLLRQIRNIVEKHTDVDVLEACSKTYHALCNEEFTIFNRVDIAKSQLIDELADKFNRLLEDFLQEEEEPDEEDAYQVLSTLKRITAFHNAHDLSRWDLFSSNYKLLKTGIENGDMPEQIVVHALQCTHYIILWQLAKISETGVTKDELLTLKRQMKVFCQICQHYLTNVHPAVKEQAFTILCDVLMIFSHQIMVGGRETLQALVYSPDSSLQSELLSFILDHVFIDQDDDNNSSDGQQDDEASKIEALHKRRNLLAAFCKLIVYNVVEMNTAADIFKQYMRYYNDYGDIIKETMSKTRQIDKIQCAKTLILSLQQLFNEMIQEHGYNFDRSSPSFSGIKELARRFALTFGLDQLKTREAIAMLHKDGIEFAFKEPSPQGDVHPPLNMAFLDILSEFSSKLLRQDKKTVYAYLEKFMTFQMSLRREDVWLPLMSYRNSLLAGGDDDTMSVMSGMSGRGSSVRSKKTKPATGKRKIPEAEESSSSDSMWLNREQSMNTPVMMQTPQLTSTIMREPKRLRPEDSYMPVYPMQPEHHQTPLDYNTQVTWMLAQRQQEEVARQQQERAAMNYVKLRSNLQQAIRRNTGLMEDDEEPIVEDVMMSSEGRIEDLNEGMDFDTMDIDLPPSKNRRERTELKPDYFDPASIMDESVLGVSMF
;
A
#
# COMPACT_ATOMS: atom_id res chain seq x y z
N MET A 1 -22.22 26.19 -49.55
CA MET A 1 -22.60 25.83 -50.93
C MET A 1 -21.95 26.82 -51.88
N PRO A 2 -21.39 26.39 -53.02
CA PRO A 2 -20.93 25.03 -53.37
C PRO A 2 -19.45 24.82 -52.90
N ASN A 3 -18.79 23.67 -52.86
CA ASN A 3 -18.96 22.32 -53.41
C ASN A 3 -18.43 22.08 -54.85
N ASN A 4 -17.36 21.29 -54.98
CA ASN A 4 -17.05 20.36 -56.10
C ASN A 4 -15.73 19.62 -55.74
N GLN A 5 -15.78 18.28 -55.59
CA GLN A 5 -15.29 17.26 -56.55
C GLN A 5 -13.74 17.15 -56.59
N GLN A 6 -13.09 15.99 -56.35
CA GLN A 6 -13.14 14.71 -57.09
C GLN A 6 -12.72 14.89 -58.57
N GLU A 7 -11.87 14.06 -59.18
CA GLU A 7 -11.37 12.72 -58.82
C GLU A 7 -10.04 12.39 -59.54
N LEU A 8 -9.66 11.10 -59.62
CA LEU A 8 -8.57 10.48 -60.42
C LEU A 8 -7.14 10.58 -59.81
N GLU A 9 -6.48 9.50 -59.33
CA GLU A 9 -5.96 8.25 -59.98
C GLU A 9 -4.45 8.37 -60.38
N GLN A 10 -3.58 7.35 -60.32
CA GLN A 10 -3.66 5.98 -59.77
C GLN A 10 -2.24 5.40 -59.50
N GLY A 11 -2.13 4.48 -58.52
CA GLY A 11 -1.16 3.37 -58.47
C GLY A 11 0.18 3.52 -57.72
N ALA A 12 0.91 2.45 -57.36
CA ALA A 12 0.51 1.05 -57.06
C ALA A 12 1.70 0.20 -56.55
N LYS A 13 1.61 -0.38 -55.33
CA LYS A 13 2.45 -1.52 -54.82
C LYS A 13 3.94 -1.18 -54.54
N HIS A 14 4.71 -1.89 -53.70
CA HIS A 14 4.50 -3.17 -53.00
C HIS A 14 5.00 -3.18 -51.53
N HIS A 15 4.48 -4.15 -50.77
CA HIS A 15 4.79 -4.59 -49.40
C HIS A 15 6.15 -4.28 -48.74
N ARG A 16 6.09 -4.04 -47.42
CA ARG A 16 6.59 -4.98 -46.39
C ARG A 16 5.64 -4.99 -45.18
N ARG A 17 5.53 -6.15 -44.49
CA ARG A 17 4.81 -6.29 -43.22
C ARG A 17 5.80 -6.16 -42.05
N THR A 18 5.38 -5.51 -40.97
CA THR A 18 6.01 -5.62 -39.64
C THR A 18 5.23 -6.64 -38.80
N PRO A 19 5.89 -7.42 -37.92
CA PRO A 19 5.23 -8.48 -37.16
C PRO A 19 4.44 -7.95 -35.95
N GLU A 20 3.39 -8.67 -35.58
CA GLU A 20 2.58 -8.41 -34.38
C GLU A 20 3.31 -8.86 -33.11
N ALA A 21 3.10 -8.15 -32.00
CA ALA A 21 3.72 -8.47 -30.72
C ALA A 21 3.02 -9.70 -30.08
N THR A 22 3.76 -10.80 -29.92
CA THR A 22 3.23 -12.04 -29.35
C THR A 22 3.05 -11.94 -27.83
N THR A 23 1.85 -11.59 -27.36
CA THR A 23 1.48 -11.72 -25.95
C THR A 23 1.49 -13.19 -25.52
N VAL A 24 2.25 -13.51 -24.46
CA VAL A 24 2.36 -14.85 -23.89
C VAL A 24 1.26 -15.05 -22.83
N PRO A 25 0.32 -16.00 -22.99
CA PRO A 25 -0.75 -16.22 -22.02
C PRO A 25 -0.26 -17.02 -20.81
N LEU A 26 -0.08 -16.34 -19.67
CA LEU A 26 0.40 -16.94 -18.42
C LEU A 26 -0.76 -17.36 -17.48
N CYS A 27 -1.64 -18.26 -17.93
CA CYS A 27 -2.68 -18.84 -17.05
C CYS A 27 -2.99 -20.30 -17.39
N ARG A 28 -2.43 -21.25 -16.64
CA ARG A 28 -2.75 -22.70 -16.70
C ARG A 28 -3.69 -23.12 -15.56
N SER A 29 -4.87 -22.52 -15.53
CA SER A 29 -5.97 -22.85 -14.59
C SER A 29 -7.37 -22.76 -15.23
N THR A 30 -7.50 -22.19 -16.43
CA THR A 30 -8.78 -21.90 -17.10
C THR A 30 -9.54 -23.13 -17.65
N SER A 31 -8.93 -24.32 -17.65
CA SER A 31 -9.45 -25.54 -18.30
C SER A 31 -10.73 -26.13 -17.63
N SER A 32 -11.23 -25.53 -16.56
CA SER A 32 -12.51 -25.89 -15.95
C SER A 32 -13.68 -25.09 -16.52
N MET A 33 -13.54 -23.76 -16.61
CA MET A 33 -14.64 -22.84 -16.95
C MET A 33 -15.02 -22.82 -18.43
N THR A 34 -14.14 -23.28 -19.34
CA THR A 34 -14.44 -23.35 -20.78
C THR A 34 -15.62 -24.28 -21.14
N LYS A 35 -16.13 -25.06 -20.18
CA LYS A 35 -17.31 -25.93 -20.36
C LYS A 35 -18.65 -25.20 -20.31
N ASN A 36 -18.73 -24.00 -19.74
CA ASN A 36 -20.02 -23.27 -19.64
C ASN A 36 -20.56 -22.73 -20.97
N LYS A 37 -19.79 -22.85 -22.07
CA LYS A 37 -20.26 -22.58 -23.44
C LYS A 37 -20.86 -23.80 -24.15
N GLU A 38 -20.88 -24.97 -23.51
CA GLU A 38 -21.70 -26.11 -23.95
C GLU A 38 -23.14 -25.95 -23.47
N ALA A 39 -24.13 -26.16 -24.35
CA ALA A 39 -25.54 -26.00 -24.00
C ALA A 39 -25.94 -26.97 -22.86
N ILE A 40 -26.34 -26.41 -21.72
CA ILE A 40 -26.56 -27.20 -20.49
C ILE A 40 -27.67 -28.24 -20.71
N SER A 41 -27.27 -29.51 -20.67
CA SER A 41 -28.16 -30.67 -20.83
C SER A 41 -29.33 -30.60 -19.86
N SER A 42 -30.53 -30.99 -20.31
CA SER A 42 -31.78 -30.89 -19.54
C SER A 42 -31.74 -31.53 -18.14
N ARG A 43 -30.82 -32.47 -17.88
CA ARG A 43 -30.61 -33.08 -16.55
C ARG A 43 -29.90 -32.11 -15.58
N LEU A 44 -28.97 -31.30 -16.08
CA LEU A 44 -28.23 -30.31 -15.27
C LEU A 44 -29.07 -29.06 -14.99
N VAL A 45 -30.02 -28.71 -15.87
CA VAL A 45 -30.97 -27.60 -15.64
C VAL A 45 -31.80 -27.83 -14.36
N GLN A 46 -32.27 -29.06 -14.12
CA GLN A 46 -32.99 -29.42 -12.88
C GLN A 46 -32.12 -29.28 -11.62
N HIS A 47 -30.81 -29.53 -11.72
CA HIS A 47 -29.88 -29.31 -10.62
C HIS A 47 -29.63 -27.82 -10.35
N LEU A 48 -29.61 -26.96 -11.39
CA LEU A 48 -29.57 -25.51 -11.23
C LEU A 48 -30.85 -24.97 -10.55
N GLU A 49 -32.04 -25.41 -10.99
CA GLU A 49 -33.33 -25.04 -10.36
C GLU A 49 -33.49 -25.55 -8.92
N SER A 50 -32.72 -26.57 -8.53
CA SER A 50 -32.58 -27.02 -7.15
C SER A 50 -31.60 -26.12 -6.38
N LEU A 51 -30.44 -25.81 -6.96
CA LEU A 51 -29.41 -24.96 -6.36
C LEU A 51 -29.93 -23.55 -6.06
N LEU A 52 -30.53 -22.86 -7.05
CA LEU A 52 -31.08 -21.50 -6.87
C LEU A 52 -32.11 -21.44 -5.74
N ARG A 53 -32.94 -22.48 -5.62
CA ARG A 53 -33.92 -22.64 -4.55
C ARG A 53 -33.28 -22.84 -3.17
N GLN A 54 -32.17 -23.58 -3.09
CA GLN A 54 -31.43 -23.71 -1.84
C GLN A 54 -30.67 -22.44 -1.46
N ILE A 55 -30.08 -21.71 -2.42
CA ILE A 55 -29.47 -20.39 -2.15
C ILE A 55 -30.55 -19.43 -1.64
N ARG A 56 -31.73 -19.39 -2.28
CA ARG A 56 -32.89 -18.63 -1.78
C ARG A 56 -33.29 -19.03 -0.35
N ASN A 57 -33.42 -20.33 -0.07
CA ASN A 57 -33.72 -20.84 1.29
C ASN A 57 -32.67 -20.41 2.34
N ILE A 58 -31.41 -20.20 1.93
CA ILE A 58 -30.33 -19.72 2.81
C ILE A 58 -30.49 -18.21 3.04
N VAL A 59 -30.67 -17.41 1.99
CA VAL A 59 -30.90 -15.95 2.09
C VAL A 59 -32.10 -15.64 2.97
N GLU A 60 -33.21 -16.38 2.83
CA GLU A 60 -34.40 -16.21 3.68
C GLU A 60 -34.12 -16.46 5.16
N LYS A 61 -33.20 -17.38 5.51
CA LYS A 61 -32.97 -17.87 6.89
C LYS A 61 -31.76 -17.29 7.60
N HIS A 62 -30.83 -16.67 6.88
CA HIS A 62 -29.60 -16.12 7.45
C HIS A 62 -29.61 -14.59 7.47
N THR A 63 -28.91 -14.03 8.46
CA THR A 63 -28.66 -12.59 8.68
C THR A 63 -27.18 -12.28 8.88
N ASP A 64 -26.35 -13.29 8.66
CA ASP A 64 -24.90 -13.26 8.69
C ASP A 64 -24.36 -12.63 7.39
N VAL A 65 -23.33 -11.80 7.48
CA VAL A 65 -22.87 -10.98 6.34
C VAL A 65 -22.15 -11.85 5.31
N ASP A 66 -21.22 -12.69 5.74
CA ASP A 66 -20.44 -13.58 4.87
C ASP A 66 -21.33 -14.56 4.11
N VAL A 67 -22.34 -15.15 4.78
CA VAL A 67 -23.32 -16.04 4.13
C VAL A 67 -24.15 -15.30 3.08
N LEU A 68 -24.58 -14.06 3.35
CA LEU A 68 -25.37 -13.26 2.41
C LEU A 68 -24.51 -12.77 1.22
N GLU A 69 -23.27 -12.37 1.48
CA GLU A 69 -22.29 -12.03 0.45
C GLU A 69 -21.99 -13.23 -0.45
N ALA A 70 -21.73 -14.41 0.13
CA ALA A 70 -21.50 -15.64 -0.62
C ALA A 70 -22.71 -16.02 -1.50
N CYS A 71 -23.93 -15.80 -1.02
CA CYS A 71 -25.14 -15.97 -1.83
C CYS A 71 -25.20 -14.96 -3.00
N SER A 72 -24.93 -13.68 -2.73
CA SER A 72 -24.91 -12.60 -3.71
C SER A 72 -23.86 -12.82 -4.82
N LYS A 73 -22.60 -13.11 -4.44
CA LYS A 73 -21.49 -13.43 -5.34
C LYS A 73 -21.74 -14.73 -6.13
N THR A 74 -22.41 -15.73 -5.54
CA THR A 74 -22.84 -16.93 -6.27
C THR A 74 -23.91 -16.62 -7.32
N TYR A 75 -24.89 -15.76 -7.01
CA TYR A 75 -25.85 -15.29 -8.01
C TYR A 75 -25.15 -14.49 -9.12
N HIS A 76 -24.21 -13.60 -8.80
CA HIS A 76 -23.46 -12.81 -9.78
C HIS A 76 -22.70 -13.72 -10.76
N ALA A 77 -21.95 -14.70 -10.26
CA ALA A 77 -21.20 -15.65 -11.08
C ALA A 77 -22.09 -16.56 -11.97
N LEU A 78 -23.37 -16.73 -11.62
CA LEU A 78 -24.35 -17.46 -12.43
C LEU A 78 -25.12 -16.54 -13.41
N CYS A 79 -25.19 -15.24 -13.15
CA CYS A 79 -25.81 -14.19 -13.96
C CYS A 79 -24.91 -13.64 -15.08
N ASN A 80 -24.03 -14.45 -15.67
CA ASN A 80 -23.22 -14.03 -16.81
C ASN A 80 -24.00 -14.15 -18.13
N GLU A 81 -24.12 -13.07 -18.90
CA GLU A 81 -24.89 -13.01 -20.16
C GLU A 81 -24.36 -13.96 -21.26
N GLU A 82 -23.09 -14.36 -21.24
CA GLU A 82 -22.55 -15.34 -22.20
C GLU A 82 -23.12 -16.76 -21.97
N PHE A 83 -23.73 -17.04 -20.81
CA PHE A 83 -24.20 -18.38 -20.47
C PHE A 83 -25.68 -18.60 -20.82
N THR A 84 -25.99 -19.76 -21.42
CA THR A 84 -27.37 -20.15 -21.78
C THR A 84 -28.33 -20.32 -20.60
N ILE A 85 -27.87 -20.10 -19.37
CA ILE A 85 -28.67 -20.11 -18.15
C ILE A 85 -29.08 -18.72 -17.66
N PHE A 86 -28.48 -17.64 -18.17
CA PHE A 86 -28.68 -16.26 -17.69
C PHE A 86 -30.14 -15.95 -17.36
N ASN A 87 -31.04 -16.07 -18.36
CA ASN A 87 -32.48 -15.79 -18.20
C ASN A 87 -33.16 -16.60 -17.08
N ARG A 88 -32.71 -17.82 -16.76
CA ARG A 88 -33.27 -18.61 -15.64
C ARG A 88 -32.80 -18.09 -14.29
N VAL A 89 -31.53 -17.69 -14.21
CA VAL A 89 -30.91 -17.16 -12.99
C VAL A 89 -31.43 -15.75 -12.70
N ASP A 90 -31.51 -14.89 -13.71
CA ASP A 90 -32.02 -13.51 -13.57
C ASP A 90 -33.49 -13.46 -13.16
N ILE A 91 -34.34 -14.39 -13.65
CA ILE A 91 -35.72 -14.56 -13.15
C ILE A 91 -35.73 -14.96 -11.67
N ALA A 92 -34.95 -15.97 -11.27
CA ALA A 92 -34.90 -16.44 -9.89
C ALA A 92 -34.34 -15.37 -8.92
N LYS A 93 -33.33 -14.61 -9.37
CA LYS A 93 -32.81 -13.42 -8.67
C LYS A 93 -33.89 -12.35 -8.55
N SER A 94 -34.52 -11.95 -9.65
CA SER A 94 -35.52 -10.88 -9.65
C SER A 94 -36.66 -11.20 -8.70
N GLN A 95 -37.20 -12.42 -8.72
CA GLN A 95 -38.24 -12.87 -7.78
C GLN A 95 -37.81 -12.81 -6.31
N LEU A 96 -36.54 -13.09 -6.01
CA LEU A 96 -36.00 -12.94 -4.65
C LEU A 96 -35.89 -11.46 -4.24
N ILE A 97 -35.48 -10.57 -5.16
CA ILE A 97 -35.40 -9.13 -4.86
C ILE A 97 -36.79 -8.50 -4.76
N ASP A 98 -37.74 -8.87 -5.62
CA ASP A 98 -39.14 -8.44 -5.55
C ASP A 98 -39.72 -8.70 -4.15
N GLU A 99 -39.62 -9.95 -3.67
CA GLU A 99 -40.13 -10.33 -2.35
C GLU A 99 -39.39 -9.64 -1.18
N LEU A 100 -38.09 -9.37 -1.32
CA LEU A 100 -37.30 -8.64 -0.32
C LEU A 100 -37.65 -7.15 -0.28
N ALA A 101 -37.81 -6.50 -1.45
CA ALA A 101 -38.18 -5.09 -1.55
C ALA A 101 -39.62 -4.86 -1.06
N ASP A 102 -40.56 -5.72 -1.45
CA ASP A 102 -41.95 -5.68 -0.96
C ASP A 102 -42.03 -5.99 0.54
N LYS A 103 -41.14 -6.81 1.11
CA LYS A 103 -41.05 -6.98 2.57
C LYS A 103 -40.48 -5.72 3.24
N PHE A 104 -39.38 -5.18 2.72
CA PHE A 104 -38.69 -4.02 3.31
C PHE A 104 -39.57 -2.77 3.33
N ASN A 105 -40.27 -2.46 2.23
CA ASN A 105 -41.11 -1.28 2.17
C ASN A 105 -42.29 -1.33 3.15
N ARG A 106 -42.93 -2.49 3.34
CA ARG A 106 -44.00 -2.65 4.35
C ARG A 106 -43.46 -2.49 5.77
N LEU A 107 -42.40 -3.22 6.11
CA LEU A 107 -41.76 -3.08 7.43
C LEU A 107 -41.33 -1.64 7.72
N LEU A 108 -40.92 -0.89 6.71
CA LEU A 108 -40.52 0.50 6.85
C LEU A 108 -41.70 1.48 6.96
N GLU A 109 -42.87 1.13 6.42
CA GLU A 109 -44.11 1.89 6.64
C GLU A 109 -44.61 1.69 8.08
N ASP A 110 -44.55 0.46 8.59
CA ASP A 110 -44.90 0.14 9.98
C ASP A 110 -43.88 0.76 10.98
N PHE A 111 -42.58 0.52 10.79
CA PHE A 111 -41.48 0.95 11.69
C PHE A 111 -41.24 2.47 11.77
N LEU A 112 -41.80 3.27 10.87
CA LEU A 112 -41.68 4.74 10.87
C LEU A 112 -43.00 5.45 11.22
N GLN A 113 -43.98 4.75 11.80
CA GLN A 113 -45.26 5.35 12.17
C GLN A 113 -45.16 6.16 13.48
N GLU A 114 -45.38 7.48 13.42
CA GLU A 114 -45.26 8.41 14.56
C GLU A 114 -46.14 8.10 15.80
N GLU A 115 -47.08 7.16 15.70
CA GLU A 115 -48.02 6.80 16.78
C GLU A 115 -47.59 5.56 17.60
N GLU A 116 -46.54 4.82 17.20
CA GLU A 116 -46.11 3.57 17.83
C GLU A 116 -44.58 3.51 17.94
N GLU A 117 -44.04 3.27 19.15
CA GLU A 117 -42.60 3.10 19.37
C GLU A 117 -42.20 1.67 18.91
N PRO A 118 -41.33 1.50 17.89
CA PRO A 118 -41.02 0.18 17.34
C PRO A 118 -40.15 -0.64 18.30
N ASP A 119 -40.39 -1.96 18.35
CA ASP A 119 -39.71 -2.84 19.31
C ASP A 119 -38.43 -3.52 18.75
N GLU A 120 -37.78 -4.36 19.59
CA GLU A 120 -36.58 -5.09 19.20
C GLU A 120 -36.82 -6.13 18.08
N GLU A 121 -38.03 -6.69 17.97
CA GLU A 121 -38.39 -7.60 16.88
C GLU A 121 -38.63 -6.80 15.59
N ASP A 122 -39.32 -5.66 15.62
CA ASP A 122 -39.49 -4.79 14.45
C ASP A 122 -38.14 -4.31 13.90
N ALA A 123 -37.27 -3.80 14.78
CA ALA A 123 -35.91 -3.41 14.45
C ALA A 123 -35.10 -4.58 13.84
N TYR A 124 -35.27 -5.79 14.37
CA TYR A 124 -34.65 -7.00 13.81
C TYR A 124 -35.24 -7.39 12.45
N GLN A 125 -36.54 -7.26 12.23
CA GLN A 125 -37.17 -7.54 10.94
C GLN A 125 -36.67 -6.56 9.86
N VAL A 126 -36.64 -5.25 10.17
CA VAL A 126 -36.08 -4.21 9.29
C VAL A 126 -34.60 -4.49 9.00
N LEU A 127 -33.77 -4.64 10.03
CA LEU A 127 -32.33 -4.90 9.89
C LEU A 127 -32.06 -6.17 9.09
N SER A 128 -32.74 -7.27 9.39
CA SER A 128 -32.52 -8.54 8.72
C SER A 128 -32.90 -8.49 7.24
N THR A 129 -33.95 -7.76 6.87
CA THR A 129 -34.34 -7.60 5.45
C THR A 129 -33.40 -6.62 4.74
N LEU A 130 -33.01 -5.51 5.40
CA LEU A 130 -32.03 -4.56 4.89
C LEU A 130 -30.66 -5.20 4.64
N LYS A 131 -30.16 -6.07 5.53
CA LYS A 131 -28.92 -6.84 5.33
C LYS A 131 -28.95 -7.67 4.04
N ARG A 132 -30.05 -8.39 3.81
CA ARG A 132 -30.25 -9.21 2.60
C ARG A 132 -30.23 -8.35 1.33
N ILE A 133 -30.95 -7.22 1.34
CA ILE A 133 -30.95 -6.26 0.22
C ILE A 133 -29.55 -5.68 0.00
N THR A 134 -28.87 -5.24 1.05
CA THR A 134 -27.55 -4.58 0.98
C THR A 134 -26.49 -5.50 0.39
N ALA A 135 -26.42 -6.76 0.82
CA ALA A 135 -25.49 -7.75 0.27
C ALA A 135 -25.76 -8.08 -1.22
N PHE A 136 -27.02 -8.06 -1.65
CA PHE A 136 -27.36 -8.24 -3.07
C PHE A 136 -27.12 -6.98 -3.90
N HIS A 137 -27.40 -5.78 -3.37
CA HIS A 137 -27.18 -4.52 -4.09
C HIS A 137 -25.70 -4.25 -4.35
N ASN A 138 -24.79 -4.87 -3.59
CA ASN A 138 -23.37 -4.75 -3.85
C ASN A 138 -22.99 -5.25 -5.27
N ALA A 139 -23.36 -6.50 -5.60
CA ALA A 139 -22.92 -7.19 -6.82
C ALA A 139 -24.00 -7.29 -7.91
N HIS A 140 -25.11 -6.56 -7.78
CA HIS A 140 -26.24 -6.58 -8.72
C HIS A 140 -26.92 -5.20 -8.81
N ASP A 141 -27.15 -4.70 -10.03
CA ASP A 141 -27.99 -3.52 -10.26
C ASP A 141 -29.44 -3.77 -9.78
N LEU A 142 -29.83 -3.10 -8.69
CA LEU A 142 -31.20 -3.10 -8.18
C LEU A 142 -31.93 -1.77 -8.47
N SER A 143 -31.46 -0.96 -9.43
CA SER A 143 -32.08 0.34 -9.80
C SER A 143 -33.50 0.23 -10.37
N ARG A 144 -34.03 -0.99 -10.56
CA ARG A 144 -35.45 -1.25 -10.91
C ARG A 144 -36.40 -1.06 -9.72
N TRP A 145 -35.90 -1.19 -8.49
CA TRP A 145 -36.64 -1.02 -7.25
C TRP A 145 -36.22 0.30 -6.59
N ASP A 146 -37.17 1.20 -6.25
CA ASP A 146 -36.83 2.48 -5.60
C ASP A 146 -36.47 2.30 -4.12
N LEU A 147 -35.26 1.76 -3.91
CA LEU A 147 -34.65 1.61 -2.60
C LEU A 147 -34.07 2.95 -2.10
N PHE A 148 -33.93 3.98 -2.95
CA PHE A 148 -33.41 5.28 -2.52
C PHE A 148 -34.40 5.97 -1.58
N SER A 149 -35.66 6.09 -1.99
CA SER A 149 -36.70 6.73 -1.19
C SER A 149 -36.84 6.10 0.20
N SER A 150 -36.74 4.77 0.28
CA SER A 150 -36.84 4.00 1.53
C SER A 150 -35.62 4.19 2.44
N ASN A 151 -34.39 4.03 1.92
CA ASN A 151 -33.18 4.26 2.74
C ASN A 151 -33.02 5.73 3.14
N TYR A 152 -33.40 6.68 2.28
CA TYR A 152 -33.39 8.11 2.59
C TYR A 152 -34.32 8.48 3.74
N LYS A 153 -35.56 7.94 3.78
CA LYS A 153 -36.47 8.10 4.93
C LYS A 153 -35.81 7.60 6.21
N LEU A 154 -35.32 6.34 6.20
CA LEU A 154 -34.74 5.66 7.34
C LEU A 154 -33.55 6.41 7.94
N LEU A 155 -32.62 6.86 7.09
CA LEU A 155 -31.46 7.67 7.48
C LEU A 155 -31.86 9.07 7.96
N LYS A 156 -32.93 9.67 7.41
CA LYS A 156 -33.40 10.99 7.84
C LYS A 156 -34.08 10.93 9.20
N THR A 157 -34.99 9.98 9.43
CA THR A 157 -35.61 9.78 10.75
C THR A 157 -34.57 9.45 11.81
N GLY A 158 -33.55 8.64 11.48
CA GLY A 158 -32.44 8.37 12.40
C GLY A 158 -31.52 9.57 12.71
N ILE A 159 -31.58 10.65 11.93
CA ILE A 159 -30.95 11.94 12.23
C ILE A 159 -31.88 12.82 13.08
N GLU A 160 -33.19 12.77 12.82
CA GLU A 160 -34.18 13.63 13.48
C GLU A 160 -34.57 13.16 14.89
N ASN A 161 -34.58 11.84 15.12
CA ASN A 161 -34.87 11.23 16.44
C ASN A 161 -33.59 10.94 17.25
N GLY A 162 -32.52 10.48 16.58
CA GLY A 162 -31.22 10.16 17.21
C GLY A 162 -31.14 8.80 17.95
N ASP A 163 -32.19 7.98 17.87
CA ASP A 163 -32.38 6.68 18.54
C ASP A 163 -32.15 5.45 17.64
N MET A 164 -32.11 5.66 16.32
CA MET A 164 -32.02 4.61 15.30
C MET A 164 -30.86 3.62 15.55
N PRO A 165 -31.13 2.30 15.67
CA PRO A 165 -30.10 1.29 15.93
C PRO A 165 -28.92 1.35 14.95
N GLU A 166 -27.70 1.41 15.49
CA GLU A 166 -26.46 1.62 14.71
C GLU A 166 -26.30 0.68 13.51
N GLN A 167 -26.68 -0.59 13.66
CA GLN A 167 -26.61 -1.58 12.60
C GLN A 167 -27.59 -1.30 11.45
N ILE A 168 -28.75 -0.69 11.72
CA ILE A 168 -29.68 -0.25 10.68
C ILE A 168 -29.08 0.92 9.91
N VAL A 169 -28.50 1.90 10.62
CA VAL A 169 -27.81 3.05 10.00
C VAL A 169 -26.65 2.59 9.11
N VAL A 170 -25.77 1.70 9.60
CA VAL A 170 -24.62 1.17 8.85
C VAL A 170 -25.05 0.54 7.52
N HIS A 171 -26.05 -0.34 7.53
CA HIS A 171 -26.48 -1.01 6.29
C HIS A 171 -27.32 -0.08 5.39
N ALA A 172 -28.05 0.90 5.93
CA ALA A 172 -28.76 1.90 5.14
C ALA A 172 -27.80 2.86 4.42
N LEU A 173 -26.69 3.24 5.08
CA LEU A 173 -25.59 3.98 4.46
C LEU A 173 -24.96 3.15 3.31
N GLN A 174 -24.59 1.89 3.56
CA GLN A 174 -24.05 0.99 2.53
C GLN A 174 -25.01 0.82 1.34
N CYS A 175 -26.29 0.55 1.60
CA CYS A 175 -27.30 0.37 0.55
C CYS A 175 -27.48 1.63 -0.30
N THR A 176 -27.48 2.82 0.33
CA THR A 176 -27.56 4.11 -0.38
C THR A 176 -26.30 4.42 -1.20
N HIS A 177 -25.13 4.00 -0.73
CA HIS A 177 -23.88 4.06 -1.48
C HIS A 177 -23.96 3.22 -2.76
N TYR A 178 -24.37 1.94 -2.68
CA TYR A 178 -24.55 1.09 -3.86
C TYR A 178 -25.57 1.65 -4.86
N ILE A 179 -26.71 2.18 -4.39
CA ILE A 179 -27.73 2.83 -5.25
C ILE A 179 -27.12 3.95 -6.11
N ILE A 180 -26.32 4.82 -5.50
CA ILE A 180 -25.67 5.95 -6.18
C ILE A 180 -24.64 5.48 -7.21
N LEU A 181 -23.99 4.34 -6.96
CA LEU A 181 -22.93 3.79 -7.80
C LEU A 181 -23.48 3.01 -8.99
N TRP A 182 -24.55 2.21 -8.84
CA TRP A 182 -25.25 1.58 -9.96
C TRP A 182 -25.91 2.61 -10.89
N GLN A 183 -26.47 3.70 -10.34
CA GLN A 183 -26.92 4.83 -11.16
C GLN A 183 -25.78 5.47 -11.96
N LEU A 184 -24.59 5.64 -11.35
CA LEU A 184 -23.42 6.19 -12.03
C LEU A 184 -22.90 5.24 -13.14
N ALA A 185 -22.89 3.93 -12.90
CA ALA A 185 -22.52 2.93 -13.89
C ALA A 185 -23.47 2.99 -15.11
N LYS A 186 -24.79 2.94 -14.86
CA LYS A 186 -25.83 3.07 -15.91
C LYS A 186 -25.67 4.36 -16.73
N ILE A 187 -25.40 5.49 -16.09
CA ILE A 187 -25.18 6.80 -16.73
C ILE A 187 -23.83 6.86 -17.49
N SER A 188 -22.86 6.03 -17.14
CA SER A 188 -21.57 5.94 -17.83
C SER A 188 -21.63 5.08 -19.09
N GLU A 189 -22.46 4.02 -19.10
CA GLU A 189 -22.63 3.11 -20.23
C GLU A 189 -23.72 3.55 -21.21
N THR A 190 -24.88 3.97 -20.69
CA THR A 190 -26.05 4.29 -21.50
C THR A 190 -26.20 5.81 -21.67
N GLY A 191 -26.47 6.24 -22.90
CA GLY A 191 -26.40 7.66 -23.30
C GLY A 191 -27.27 8.59 -22.46
N VAL A 192 -26.59 9.41 -21.63
CA VAL A 192 -27.15 10.25 -20.57
C VAL A 192 -28.39 11.07 -20.96
N THR A 193 -29.51 10.86 -20.27
CA THR A 193 -30.57 11.88 -20.20
C THR A 193 -30.23 12.94 -19.16
N LYS A 194 -30.56 14.21 -19.44
CA LYS A 194 -30.24 15.32 -18.52
C LYS A 194 -30.97 15.22 -17.17
N ASP A 195 -32.10 14.52 -17.12
CA ASP A 195 -32.94 14.41 -15.92
C ASP A 195 -32.41 13.34 -14.95
N GLU A 196 -31.97 12.19 -15.47
CA GLU A 196 -31.24 11.18 -14.68
C GLU A 196 -29.95 11.78 -14.08
N LEU A 197 -29.19 12.55 -14.87
CA LEU A 197 -27.96 13.21 -14.41
C LEU A 197 -28.22 14.23 -13.29
N LEU A 198 -29.31 15.00 -13.39
CA LEU A 198 -29.73 15.95 -12.35
C LEU A 198 -30.31 15.25 -11.11
N THR A 199 -30.88 14.06 -11.27
CA THR A 199 -31.41 13.23 -10.19
C THR A 199 -30.27 12.61 -9.39
N LEU A 200 -29.32 11.93 -10.05
CA LEU A 200 -28.11 11.41 -9.41
C LEU A 200 -27.33 12.53 -8.70
N LYS A 201 -27.15 13.69 -9.34
CA LYS A 201 -26.51 14.86 -8.71
C LYS A 201 -27.20 15.28 -7.41
N ARG A 202 -28.52 15.22 -7.36
CA ARG A 202 -29.32 15.59 -6.17
C ARG A 202 -29.18 14.53 -5.07
N GLN A 203 -29.34 13.26 -5.43
CA GLN A 203 -29.24 12.12 -4.51
C GLN A 203 -27.85 12.05 -3.87
N MET A 204 -26.78 12.11 -4.67
CA MET A 204 -25.39 12.18 -4.18
C MET A 204 -25.17 13.36 -3.22
N LYS A 205 -25.62 14.58 -3.58
CA LYS A 205 -25.43 15.76 -2.72
C LYS A 205 -26.14 15.64 -1.37
N VAL A 206 -27.36 15.12 -1.35
CA VAL A 206 -28.13 14.89 -0.11
C VAL A 206 -27.49 13.76 0.71
N PHE A 207 -26.99 12.72 0.05
CA PHE A 207 -26.31 11.62 0.73
C PHE A 207 -24.99 12.05 1.39
N CYS A 208 -24.17 12.88 0.72
CA CYS A 208 -22.98 13.47 1.34
C CYS A 208 -23.32 14.24 2.64
N GLN A 209 -24.44 14.97 2.68
CA GLN A 209 -24.89 15.70 3.88
C GLN A 209 -25.36 14.75 4.99
N ILE A 210 -26.02 13.64 4.65
CA ILE A 210 -26.39 12.58 5.59
C ILE A 210 -25.16 11.92 6.20
N CYS A 211 -24.18 11.52 5.37
CA CYS A 211 -22.93 10.93 5.88
C CYS A 211 -22.13 11.92 6.72
N GLN A 212 -22.10 13.21 6.34
CA GLN A 212 -21.43 14.26 7.12
C GLN A 212 -22.06 14.41 8.51
N HIS A 213 -23.39 14.37 8.62
CA HIS A 213 -24.05 14.37 9.92
C HIS A 213 -23.68 13.13 10.74
N TYR A 214 -23.76 11.93 10.14
CA TYR A 214 -23.41 10.67 10.82
C TYR A 214 -21.94 10.53 11.22
N LEU A 215 -21.03 11.34 10.65
CA LEU A 215 -19.63 11.43 11.10
C LEU A 215 -19.50 11.93 12.56
N THR A 216 -20.53 12.61 13.08
CA THR A 216 -20.61 13.10 14.47
C THR A 216 -21.43 12.20 15.41
N ASN A 217 -21.99 11.08 14.91
CA ASN A 217 -22.81 10.16 15.70
C ASN A 217 -22.03 9.54 16.88
N VAL A 218 -22.73 9.15 17.95
CA VAL A 218 -22.10 8.60 19.16
C VAL A 218 -21.52 7.19 18.97
N HIS A 219 -22.01 6.42 17.99
CA HIS A 219 -21.54 5.05 17.70
C HIS A 219 -20.32 5.05 16.77
N PRO A 220 -19.15 4.49 17.18
CA PRO A 220 -17.95 4.45 16.35
C PRO A 220 -18.19 3.77 14.99
N ALA A 221 -18.91 2.64 14.95
CA ALA A 221 -19.22 1.91 13.72
C ALA A 221 -19.99 2.77 12.69
N VAL A 222 -20.89 3.64 13.17
CA VAL A 222 -21.64 4.57 12.31
C VAL A 222 -20.71 5.66 11.76
N LYS A 223 -19.85 6.24 12.60
CA LYS A 223 -18.85 7.22 12.14
C LYS A 223 -17.89 6.63 11.11
N GLU A 224 -17.33 5.45 11.38
CA GLU A 224 -16.39 4.76 10.49
C GLU A 224 -17.03 4.43 9.14
N GLN A 225 -18.28 3.95 9.15
CA GLN A 225 -19.01 3.64 7.92
C GLN A 225 -19.32 4.90 7.10
N ALA A 226 -19.76 5.98 7.76
CA ALA A 226 -20.03 7.27 7.12
C ALA A 226 -18.76 7.92 6.56
N PHE A 227 -17.65 7.86 7.32
CA PHE A 227 -16.33 8.35 6.91
C PHE A 227 -15.80 7.62 5.67
N THR A 228 -15.89 6.29 5.67
CA THR A 228 -15.42 5.43 4.57
C THR A 228 -16.18 5.75 3.29
N ILE A 229 -17.51 5.79 3.38
CA ILE A 229 -18.40 6.15 2.27
C ILE A 229 -18.14 7.59 1.80
N LEU A 230 -17.90 8.55 2.70
CA LEU A 230 -17.52 9.91 2.31
C LEU A 230 -16.22 9.93 1.51
N CYS A 231 -15.18 9.22 1.97
CA CYS A 231 -13.90 9.20 1.25
C CYS A 231 -14.05 8.63 -0.17
N ASP A 232 -14.79 7.53 -0.32
CA ASP A 232 -14.97 6.90 -1.63
C ASP A 232 -15.95 7.69 -2.54
N VAL A 233 -17.04 8.25 -2.02
CA VAL A 233 -17.93 9.17 -2.78
C VAL A 233 -17.18 10.44 -3.21
N LEU A 234 -16.39 11.05 -2.31
CA LEU A 234 -15.59 12.24 -2.64
C LEU A 234 -14.51 11.93 -3.68
N MET A 235 -13.89 10.74 -3.64
CA MET A 235 -12.97 10.28 -4.69
C MET A 235 -13.68 10.08 -6.04
N ILE A 236 -14.77 9.31 -6.06
CA ILE A 236 -15.48 8.90 -7.29
C ILE A 236 -16.13 10.10 -7.97
N PHE A 237 -16.73 11.02 -7.22
CA PHE A 237 -17.35 12.24 -7.73
C PHE A 237 -16.40 13.45 -7.76
N SER A 238 -15.09 13.26 -7.58
CA SER A 238 -14.08 14.31 -7.78
C SER A 238 -13.94 14.73 -9.25
N HIS A 239 -13.04 15.69 -9.51
CA HIS A 239 -12.64 16.05 -10.88
C HIS A 239 -12.04 14.87 -11.67
N GLN A 240 -11.60 13.78 -11.01
CA GLN A 240 -11.09 12.58 -11.67
C GLN A 240 -12.17 11.85 -12.49
N ILE A 241 -13.47 12.06 -12.21
CA ILE A 241 -14.58 11.45 -12.96
C ILE A 241 -14.56 11.78 -14.46
N MET A 242 -14.02 12.95 -14.83
CA MET A 242 -13.92 13.42 -16.21
C MET A 242 -12.73 12.82 -16.97
N VAL A 243 -11.78 12.18 -16.27
CA VAL A 243 -10.61 11.55 -16.89
C VAL A 243 -11.06 10.41 -17.82
N GLY A 244 -10.35 10.26 -18.95
CA GLY A 244 -10.76 9.40 -20.07
C GLY A 244 -11.66 10.09 -21.10
N GLY A 245 -11.87 11.41 -21.01
CA GLY A 245 -12.71 12.17 -21.96
C GLY A 245 -14.19 12.21 -21.59
N ARG A 246 -14.54 11.93 -20.34
CA ARG A 246 -15.92 11.88 -19.81
C ARG A 246 -16.44 13.26 -19.41
N GLU A 247 -16.26 14.25 -20.30
CA GLU A 247 -16.64 15.66 -20.03
C GLU A 247 -18.13 15.84 -19.74
N THR A 248 -18.98 14.96 -20.27
CA THR A 248 -20.43 14.91 -19.98
C THR A 248 -20.74 14.74 -18.48
N LEU A 249 -19.83 14.12 -17.72
CA LEU A 249 -19.97 13.91 -16.28
C LEU A 249 -19.53 15.12 -15.44
N GLN A 250 -19.07 16.23 -16.05
CA GLN A 250 -18.69 17.46 -15.33
C GLN A 250 -19.81 17.96 -14.40
N ALA A 251 -21.08 17.77 -14.77
CA ALA A 251 -22.20 18.15 -13.94
C ALA A 251 -22.26 17.38 -12.61
N LEU A 252 -21.70 16.18 -12.51
CA LEU A 252 -21.67 15.37 -11.29
C LEU A 252 -20.53 15.76 -10.32
N VAL A 253 -19.53 16.52 -10.79
CA VAL A 253 -18.35 16.84 -9.97
C VAL A 253 -18.76 17.53 -8.67
N TYR A 254 -18.30 16.95 -7.57
CA TYR A 254 -18.42 17.43 -6.21
C TYR A 254 -17.04 17.86 -5.69
N SER A 255 -17.03 18.75 -4.71
CA SER A 255 -15.81 19.16 -4.01
C SER A 255 -16.21 19.46 -2.56
N PRO A 256 -15.51 18.90 -1.55
CA PRO A 256 -15.84 19.11 -0.15
C PRO A 256 -15.51 20.55 0.25
N ASP A 257 -16.41 21.21 0.98
CA ASP A 257 -16.12 22.52 1.56
C ASP A 257 -15.15 22.43 2.75
N SER A 258 -14.70 23.57 3.25
CA SER A 258 -13.74 23.65 4.36
C SER A 258 -14.29 23.06 5.67
N SER A 259 -15.60 22.94 5.85
CA SER A 259 -16.17 22.30 7.03
C SER A 259 -16.00 20.79 6.92
N LEU A 260 -16.48 20.19 5.83
CA LEU A 260 -16.36 18.75 5.57
C LEU A 260 -14.88 18.30 5.52
N GLN A 261 -13.98 19.09 4.95
CA GLN A 261 -12.54 18.80 4.99
C GLN A 261 -11.97 18.78 6.41
N SER A 262 -12.43 19.69 7.27
CA SER A 262 -11.98 19.78 8.67
C SER A 262 -12.57 18.67 9.55
N GLU A 263 -13.84 18.31 9.30
CA GLU A 263 -14.53 17.23 10.00
C GLU A 263 -13.94 15.84 9.66
N LEU A 264 -13.60 15.60 8.39
CA LEU A 264 -12.87 14.40 7.97
C LEU A 264 -11.46 14.34 8.57
N LEU A 265 -10.76 15.47 8.68
CA LEU A 265 -9.45 15.52 9.34
C LEU A 265 -9.57 15.27 10.85
N SER A 266 -10.59 15.82 11.52
CA SER A 266 -10.87 15.54 12.93
C SER A 266 -11.07 14.04 13.14
N PHE A 267 -11.91 13.38 12.33
CA PHE A 267 -12.12 11.94 12.43
C PHE A 267 -10.79 11.15 12.34
N ILE A 268 -9.88 11.53 11.45
CA ILE A 268 -8.55 10.90 11.36
C ILE A 268 -7.72 11.12 12.64
N LEU A 269 -7.72 12.33 13.19
CA LEU A 269 -7.01 12.62 14.45
C LEU A 269 -7.62 11.85 15.63
N ASP A 270 -8.95 11.80 15.72
CA ASP A 270 -9.71 11.20 16.83
C ASP A 270 -9.74 9.66 16.80
N HIS A 271 -9.77 9.05 15.61
CA HIS A 271 -10.01 7.60 15.45
C HIS A 271 -8.83 6.79 14.88
N VAL A 272 -7.82 7.41 14.27
CA VAL A 272 -6.61 6.71 13.77
C VAL A 272 -5.43 6.90 14.72
N PHE A 273 -5.12 8.14 15.10
CA PHE A 273 -3.94 8.52 15.88
C PHE A 273 -4.18 8.41 17.40
N ILE A 274 -4.61 7.22 17.83
CA ILE A 274 -4.86 6.87 19.24
C ILE A 274 -3.60 6.23 19.83
N ASP A 275 -3.19 6.68 21.03
CA ASP A 275 -2.11 6.06 21.79
C ASP A 275 -2.50 4.66 22.30
N GLN A 276 -1.53 3.74 22.33
CA GLN A 276 -1.77 2.30 22.60
C GLN A 276 -1.27 1.86 23.98
N ASP A 277 -0.76 2.79 24.79
CA ASP A 277 -0.08 2.47 26.06
C ASP A 277 -1.04 2.20 27.24
N ASP A 278 -2.28 2.69 27.20
CA ASP A 278 -3.27 2.46 28.25
C ASP A 278 -3.76 0.99 28.31
N ASP A 279 -3.78 0.30 27.16
CA ASP A 279 -4.20 -1.11 27.03
C ASP A 279 -3.17 -2.13 27.54
N ASN A 280 -1.98 -1.71 27.99
CA ASN A 280 -0.92 -2.60 28.47
C ASN A 280 -1.09 -3.03 29.94
N ASN A 281 -2.17 -2.64 30.63
CA ASN A 281 -2.42 -2.97 32.04
C ASN A 281 -3.24 -4.25 32.28
N SER A 282 -3.79 -4.90 31.24
CA SER A 282 -4.41 -6.23 31.36
C SER A 282 -3.35 -7.33 31.34
N SER A 283 -3.00 -7.88 32.52
CA SER A 283 -1.88 -8.83 32.66
C SER A 283 -2.16 -10.27 32.21
N ASP A 284 -3.29 -10.54 31.56
CA ASP A 284 -3.64 -11.85 30.99
C ASP A 284 -3.40 -11.82 29.47
N GLY A 285 -2.27 -12.38 29.03
CA GLY A 285 -1.92 -12.48 27.61
C GLY A 285 -2.77 -13.52 26.88
N GLN A 286 -4.01 -13.17 26.55
CA GLN A 286 -4.91 -14.01 25.75
C GLN A 286 -4.61 -13.82 24.25
N GLN A 287 -4.54 -14.91 23.51
CA GLN A 287 -4.07 -14.90 22.12
C GLN A 287 -5.07 -14.20 21.16
N ASP A 288 -6.34 -14.13 21.56
CA ASP A 288 -7.41 -13.43 20.84
C ASP A 288 -7.22 -11.89 20.87
N ASP A 289 -6.60 -11.34 21.92
CA ASP A 289 -6.30 -9.90 22.02
C ASP A 289 -5.30 -9.45 20.96
N GLU A 290 -4.27 -10.26 20.64
CA GLU A 290 -3.34 -9.92 19.56
C GLU A 290 -4.03 -9.93 18.19
N ALA A 291 -4.92 -10.90 17.94
CA ALA A 291 -5.69 -10.98 16.70
C ALA A 291 -6.62 -9.75 16.54
N SER A 292 -7.36 -9.39 17.59
CA SER A 292 -8.24 -8.23 17.61
C SER A 292 -7.46 -6.91 17.44
N LYS A 293 -6.32 -6.74 18.13
CA LYS A 293 -5.45 -5.56 17.99
C LYS A 293 -4.86 -5.44 16.57
N ILE A 294 -4.54 -6.56 15.92
CA ILE A 294 -4.12 -6.58 14.50
C ILE A 294 -5.27 -6.14 13.58
N GLU A 295 -6.48 -6.67 13.74
CA GLU A 295 -7.65 -6.30 12.93
C GLU A 295 -8.00 -4.81 13.09
N ALA A 296 -8.04 -4.30 14.33
CA ALA A 296 -8.28 -2.89 14.62
C ALA A 296 -7.19 -1.97 14.04
N LEU A 297 -5.93 -2.43 13.98
CA LEU A 297 -4.86 -1.71 13.28
C LEU A 297 -5.05 -1.72 11.75
N HIS A 298 -5.44 -2.85 11.15
CA HIS A 298 -5.77 -2.92 9.73
C HIS A 298 -6.93 -1.98 9.36
N LYS A 299 -7.98 -1.93 10.19
CA LYS A 299 -9.11 -1.01 10.02
C LYS A 299 -8.66 0.46 10.06
N ARG A 300 -7.88 0.87 11.07
CA ARG A 300 -7.32 2.23 11.18
C ARG A 300 -6.38 2.58 10.02
N ARG A 301 -5.58 1.62 9.53
CA ARG A 301 -4.75 1.79 8.32
C ARG A 301 -5.59 2.05 7.07
N ASN A 302 -6.71 1.34 6.90
CA ASN A 302 -7.61 1.54 5.77
C ASN A 302 -8.29 2.91 5.83
N LEU A 303 -8.75 3.36 7.01
CA LEU A 303 -9.30 4.70 7.23
C LEU A 303 -8.28 5.80 6.88
N LEU A 304 -7.02 5.65 7.33
CA LEU A 304 -5.95 6.60 6.98
C LEU A 304 -5.65 6.61 5.47
N ALA A 305 -5.58 5.44 4.83
CA ALA A 305 -5.39 5.34 3.39
C ALA A 305 -6.54 6.01 2.63
N ALA A 306 -7.79 5.86 3.08
CA ALA A 306 -8.97 6.49 2.49
C ALA A 306 -8.84 8.03 2.44
N PHE A 307 -8.41 8.66 3.53
CA PHE A 307 -8.15 10.11 3.55
C PHE A 307 -6.90 10.51 2.75
N CYS A 308 -5.83 9.71 2.82
CA CYS A 308 -4.60 9.99 2.07
C CYS A 308 -4.82 9.91 0.55
N LYS A 309 -5.76 9.10 0.04
CA LYS A 309 -6.23 9.18 -1.36
C LYS A 309 -6.77 10.57 -1.68
N LEU A 310 -7.64 11.15 -0.84
CA LEU A 310 -8.21 12.49 -1.06
C LEU A 310 -7.14 13.58 -1.17
N ILE A 311 -6.09 13.50 -0.34
CA ILE A 311 -4.93 14.41 -0.41
C ILE A 311 -4.16 14.20 -1.72
N VAL A 312 -3.83 12.95 -2.07
CA VAL A 312 -3.02 12.61 -3.24
C VAL A 312 -3.73 12.93 -4.55
N TYR A 313 -5.05 12.80 -4.62
CA TYR A 313 -5.84 13.16 -5.81
C TYR A 313 -6.38 14.60 -5.75
N ASN A 314 -5.89 15.45 -4.83
CA ASN A 314 -6.24 16.86 -4.70
C ASN A 314 -7.78 17.09 -4.65
N VAL A 315 -8.46 16.26 -3.85
CA VAL A 315 -9.89 16.35 -3.52
C VAL A 315 -10.08 17.18 -2.24
N VAL A 316 -9.13 17.10 -1.31
CA VAL A 316 -8.97 18.00 -0.16
C VAL A 316 -7.66 18.78 -0.27
N GLU A 317 -7.53 19.90 0.43
CA GLU A 317 -6.31 20.72 0.37
C GLU A 317 -5.09 19.96 0.91
N MET A 318 -3.97 20.01 0.18
CA MET A 318 -2.69 19.43 0.61
C MET A 318 -2.19 19.96 1.98
N ASN A 319 -2.70 21.12 2.42
CA ASN A 319 -2.44 21.68 3.75
C ASN A 319 -2.91 20.76 4.88
N THR A 320 -4.03 20.04 4.70
CA THR A 320 -4.58 19.08 5.69
C THR A 320 -3.62 17.93 6.00
N ALA A 321 -2.70 17.61 5.08
CA ALA A 321 -1.69 16.59 5.31
C ALA A 321 -0.62 17.01 6.32
N ALA A 322 -0.55 18.29 6.73
CA ALA A 322 0.40 18.76 7.73
C ALA A 322 0.21 18.04 9.08
N ASP A 323 -1.06 17.91 9.50
CA ASP A 323 -1.47 17.23 10.74
C ASP A 323 -1.31 15.70 10.69
N ILE A 324 -1.07 15.14 9.50
CA ILE A 324 -0.75 13.72 9.29
C ILE A 324 0.77 13.51 9.21
N PHE A 325 1.49 14.35 8.47
CA PHE A 325 2.95 14.24 8.32
C PHE A 325 3.66 14.45 9.66
N LYS A 326 3.13 15.30 10.56
CA LYS A 326 3.67 15.48 11.93
C LYS A 326 3.68 14.19 12.75
N GLN A 327 2.75 13.27 12.48
CA GLN A 327 2.60 11.99 13.18
C GLN A 327 3.60 10.91 12.73
N TYR A 328 4.39 11.15 11.68
CA TYR A 328 5.25 10.17 11.01
C TYR A 328 6.26 9.44 11.94
N MET A 329 6.72 10.10 13.01
CA MET A 329 7.60 9.46 14.00
C MET A 329 6.86 8.78 15.15
N ARG A 330 5.75 9.36 15.63
CA ARG A 330 4.97 8.81 16.76
C ARG A 330 4.37 7.44 16.41
N TYR A 331 3.79 7.31 15.23
CA TYR A 331 3.12 6.07 14.77
C TYR A 331 3.85 5.39 13.60
N TYR A 332 5.18 5.45 13.59
CA TYR A 332 6.02 4.93 12.49
C TYR A 332 5.76 3.44 12.19
N ASN A 333 5.57 2.62 13.23
CA ASN A 333 5.37 1.16 13.09
C ASN A 333 4.01 0.77 12.49
N ASP A 334 3.04 1.68 12.56
CA ASP A 334 1.62 1.42 12.29
C ASP A 334 1.14 2.11 11.02
N TYR A 335 1.61 3.34 10.78
CA TYR A 335 1.18 4.20 9.67
C TYR A 335 2.35 4.74 8.84
N GLY A 336 3.60 4.48 9.23
CA GLY A 336 4.79 5.11 8.63
C GLY A 336 4.98 4.82 7.13
N ASP A 337 4.52 3.68 6.62
CA ASP A 337 4.54 3.39 5.18
C ASP A 337 3.48 4.20 4.40
N ILE A 338 2.24 4.27 4.90
CA ILE A 338 1.15 5.07 4.31
C ILE A 338 1.51 6.56 4.30
N ILE A 339 2.01 7.09 5.43
CA ILE A 339 2.40 8.50 5.56
C ILE A 339 3.62 8.81 4.66
N LYS A 340 4.60 7.90 4.57
CA LYS A 340 5.76 8.05 3.68
C LYS A 340 5.35 8.10 2.21
N GLU A 341 4.44 7.25 1.76
CA GLU A 341 4.00 7.27 0.36
C GLU A 341 3.10 8.47 0.06
N THR A 342 2.29 8.92 1.02
CA THR A 342 1.54 10.18 0.91
C THR A 342 2.49 11.39 0.73
N MET A 343 3.56 11.46 1.52
CA MET A 343 4.66 12.44 1.32
C MET A 343 5.39 12.25 -0.02
N SER A 344 5.42 11.03 -0.57
CA SER A 344 6.05 10.72 -1.86
C SER A 344 5.21 11.23 -3.03
N LYS A 345 3.92 10.89 -3.07
CA LYS A 345 2.98 11.24 -4.14
C LYS A 345 2.70 12.75 -4.16
N THR A 346 2.46 13.38 -2.99
CA THR A 346 2.30 14.85 -2.91
C THR A 346 3.51 15.61 -3.46
N ARG A 347 4.74 15.17 -3.16
CA ARG A 347 5.99 15.73 -3.72
C ARG A 347 6.17 15.50 -5.22
N GLN A 348 5.56 14.45 -5.79
CA GLN A 348 5.54 14.22 -7.24
C GLN A 348 4.58 15.17 -7.96
N ILE A 349 3.46 15.52 -7.31
CA ILE A 349 2.42 16.42 -7.84
C ILE A 349 2.86 17.88 -7.73
N ASP A 350 3.17 18.36 -6.52
CA ASP A 350 3.72 19.70 -6.28
C ASP A 350 4.82 19.65 -5.22
N LYS A 351 6.06 19.84 -5.66
CA LYS A 351 7.25 19.88 -4.79
C LYS A 351 7.22 21.08 -3.83
N ILE A 352 6.72 22.23 -4.28
CA ILE A 352 6.73 23.48 -3.51
C ILE A 352 5.63 23.40 -2.46
N GLN A 353 4.41 23.02 -2.83
CA GLN A 353 3.33 22.88 -1.85
C GLN A 353 3.59 21.74 -0.86
N CYS A 354 4.16 20.61 -1.30
CA CYS A 354 4.61 19.56 -0.38
C CYS A 354 5.66 20.09 0.62
N ALA A 355 6.62 20.91 0.17
CA ALA A 355 7.61 21.52 1.06
C ALA A 355 7.00 22.55 2.04
N LYS A 356 5.97 23.30 1.62
CA LYS A 356 5.16 24.16 2.51
C LYS A 356 4.41 23.34 3.56
N THR A 357 3.77 22.23 3.17
CA THR A 357 3.08 21.32 4.10
C THR A 357 4.06 20.68 5.10
N LEU A 358 5.24 20.23 4.65
CA LEU A 358 6.27 19.64 5.53
C LEU A 358 6.81 20.63 6.58
N ILE A 359 6.95 21.92 6.25
CA ILE A 359 7.36 22.91 7.26
C ILE A 359 6.18 23.31 8.16
N LEU A 360 4.94 23.34 7.65
CA LEU A 360 3.74 23.56 8.45
C LEU A 360 3.58 22.49 9.55
N SER A 361 3.83 21.21 9.25
CA SER A 361 3.86 20.12 10.25
C SER A 361 4.83 20.39 11.41
N LEU A 362 6.01 20.93 11.09
CA LEU A 362 7.03 21.24 12.10
C LEU A 362 6.66 22.49 12.89
N GLN A 363 6.01 23.47 12.26
CA GLN A 363 5.47 24.66 12.94
C GLN A 363 4.33 24.28 13.90
N GLN A 364 3.44 23.36 13.50
CA GLN A 364 2.39 22.80 14.36
C GLN A 364 2.97 22.14 15.61
N LEU A 365 3.87 21.16 15.46
CA LEU A 365 4.55 20.50 16.60
C LEU A 365 5.29 21.49 17.51
N PHE A 366 5.93 22.51 16.94
CA PHE A 366 6.63 23.53 17.72
C PHE A 366 5.66 24.41 18.53
N ASN A 367 4.49 24.75 17.97
CA ASN A 367 3.43 25.45 18.70
C ASN A 367 2.80 24.56 19.79
N GLU A 368 2.55 23.28 19.51
CA GLU A 368 2.03 22.29 20.47
C GLU A 368 2.97 22.16 21.68
N MET A 369 4.27 21.97 21.43
CA MET A 369 5.32 21.95 22.46
C MET A 369 5.35 23.25 23.29
N ILE A 370 5.18 24.42 22.66
CA ILE A 370 5.11 25.73 23.35
C ILE A 370 3.82 25.90 24.16
N GLN A 371 2.69 25.35 23.71
CA GLN A 371 1.42 25.37 24.44
C GLN A 371 1.51 24.55 25.74
N GLU A 372 2.26 23.45 25.73
CA GLU A 372 2.53 22.62 26.91
C GLU A 372 3.61 23.20 27.85
N HIS A 373 4.75 23.65 27.29
CA HIS A 373 5.97 23.96 28.07
C HIS A 373 6.27 25.47 28.19
N GLY A 374 5.58 26.32 27.44
CA GLY A 374 5.88 27.74 27.29
C GLY A 374 7.15 28.02 26.47
N TYR A 375 7.41 29.30 26.17
CA TYR A 375 8.56 29.74 25.37
C TYR A 375 9.93 29.56 26.04
N ASN A 376 9.97 29.20 27.34
CA ASN A 376 11.21 28.99 28.11
C ASN A 376 11.59 27.49 28.20
N PHE A 377 11.21 26.69 27.20
CA PHE A 377 11.51 25.26 27.14
C PHE A 377 13.02 24.98 26.97
N ASP A 378 13.46 23.81 27.42
CA ASP A 378 14.85 23.38 27.17
C ASP A 378 15.04 22.86 25.74
N ARG A 379 16.06 23.37 25.04
CA ARG A 379 16.45 22.90 23.70
C ARG A 379 17.18 21.55 23.71
N SER A 380 17.60 21.02 24.86
CA SER A 380 17.99 19.61 25.01
C SER A 380 16.86 18.68 25.44
N SER A 381 15.61 19.17 25.53
CA SER A 381 14.44 18.32 25.83
C SER A 381 14.22 17.22 24.77
N PRO A 382 13.66 16.06 25.16
CA PRO A 382 13.32 15.00 24.21
C PRO A 382 12.27 15.47 23.19
N SER A 383 11.31 16.31 23.60
CA SER A 383 10.26 16.86 22.74
C SER A 383 10.85 17.69 21.58
N PHE A 384 11.69 18.69 21.89
CA PHE A 384 12.35 19.50 20.87
C PHE A 384 13.30 18.67 19.99
N SER A 385 14.03 17.73 20.61
CA SER A 385 14.93 16.82 19.90
C SER A 385 14.18 15.90 18.92
N GLY A 386 12.97 15.46 19.27
CA GLY A 386 12.09 14.66 18.42
C GLY A 386 11.60 15.42 17.19
N ILE A 387 11.18 16.69 17.36
CA ILE A 387 10.80 17.57 16.24
C ILE A 387 12.01 17.80 15.31
N LYS A 388 13.21 17.95 15.88
CA LYS A 388 14.46 18.12 15.11
C LYS A 388 14.86 16.85 14.34
N GLU A 389 14.69 15.66 14.92
CA GLU A 389 14.90 14.37 14.21
C GLU A 389 13.86 14.16 13.09
N LEU A 390 12.60 14.54 13.31
CA LEU A 390 11.57 14.54 12.26
C LEU A 390 11.96 15.47 11.10
N ALA A 391 12.42 16.69 11.40
CA ALA A 391 12.90 17.64 10.41
C ALA A 391 14.10 17.10 9.62
N ARG A 392 15.07 16.45 10.29
CA ARG A 392 16.19 15.77 9.64
C ARG A 392 15.71 14.67 8.68
N ARG A 393 14.67 13.91 9.02
CA ARG A 393 14.06 12.90 8.13
C ARG A 393 13.30 13.53 6.96
N PHE A 394 12.55 14.62 7.19
CA PHE A 394 11.93 15.39 6.11
C PHE A 394 12.96 15.94 5.13
N ALA A 395 14.11 16.44 5.62
CA ALA A 395 15.20 16.91 4.77
C ALA A 395 15.73 15.82 3.80
N LEU A 396 15.71 14.53 4.19
CA LEU A 396 16.09 13.43 3.32
C LEU A 396 15.14 13.22 2.13
N THR A 397 13.86 13.60 2.24
CA THR A 397 12.85 13.41 1.17
C THR A 397 13.14 14.21 -0.11
N PHE A 398 13.93 15.29 0.01
CA PHE A 398 14.40 16.09 -1.13
C PHE A 398 15.51 15.41 -1.95
N GLY A 399 15.99 14.23 -1.52
CA GLY A 399 16.95 13.41 -2.27
C GLY A 399 18.37 13.98 -2.30
N LEU A 400 19.12 13.62 -3.35
CA LEU A 400 20.48 14.11 -3.64
C LEU A 400 20.51 15.13 -4.79
N ASP A 401 19.53 15.10 -5.68
CA ASP A 401 19.40 16.04 -6.80
C ASP A 401 18.82 17.39 -6.30
N GLN A 402 19.73 18.22 -5.78
CA GLN A 402 19.39 19.57 -5.29
C GLN A 402 18.82 20.48 -6.40
N LEU A 403 19.18 20.25 -7.68
CA LEU A 403 18.65 21.05 -8.79
C LEU A 403 17.15 20.80 -8.99
N LYS A 404 16.70 19.54 -8.94
CA LYS A 404 15.28 19.19 -9.06
C LYS A 404 14.40 19.64 -7.89
N THR A 405 14.97 20.06 -6.77
CA THR A 405 14.25 20.48 -5.55
C THR A 405 14.54 21.92 -5.10
N ARG A 406 15.43 22.63 -5.80
CA ARG A 406 15.94 23.98 -5.51
C ARG A 406 14.89 24.98 -5.01
N GLU A 407 13.80 25.16 -5.75
CA GLU A 407 12.79 26.17 -5.44
C GLU A 407 11.94 25.78 -4.22
N ALA A 408 11.62 24.49 -4.09
CA ALA A 408 10.88 23.95 -2.95
C ALA A 408 11.66 24.09 -1.64
N ILE A 409 12.95 23.73 -1.63
CA ILE A 409 13.79 23.89 -0.45
C ILE A 409 14.04 25.37 -0.13
N ALA A 410 14.20 26.24 -1.14
CA ALA A 410 14.31 27.68 -0.93
C ALA A 410 13.01 28.31 -0.38
N MET A 411 11.83 27.79 -0.75
CA MET A 411 10.55 28.22 -0.20
C MET A 411 10.37 27.76 1.25
N LEU A 412 10.69 26.49 1.56
CA LEU A 412 10.68 25.95 2.92
C LEU A 412 11.51 26.80 3.89
N HIS A 413 12.68 27.30 3.46
CA HIS A 413 13.49 28.21 4.27
C HIS A 413 12.87 29.61 4.44
N LYS A 414 12.13 30.14 3.46
CA LYS A 414 11.41 31.43 3.61
C LYS A 414 10.28 31.32 4.63
N ASP A 415 9.40 30.35 4.44
CA ASP A 415 8.27 30.08 5.32
C ASP A 415 8.73 29.79 6.76
N GLY A 416 9.86 29.05 6.92
CA GLY A 416 10.47 28.81 8.22
C GLY A 416 11.12 30.04 8.88
N ILE A 417 11.71 30.94 8.10
CA ILE A 417 12.19 32.25 8.59
C ILE A 417 11.01 33.12 9.01
N GLU A 418 9.99 33.26 8.16
CA GLU A 418 8.80 34.06 8.44
C GLU A 418 8.09 33.61 9.73
N PHE A 419 8.00 32.29 9.96
CA PHE A 419 7.50 31.74 11.21
C PHE A 419 8.39 32.07 12.43
N ALA A 420 9.72 31.95 12.31
CA ALA A 420 10.66 32.20 13.40
C ALA A 420 10.70 33.67 13.86
N PHE A 421 10.35 34.61 12.97
CA PHE A 421 10.26 36.05 13.26
C PHE A 421 8.82 36.59 13.31
N LYS A 422 7.80 35.72 13.23
CA LYS A 422 6.37 36.08 13.18
C LYS A 422 5.92 36.93 14.38
N GLU A 423 6.41 36.60 15.57
CA GLU A 423 5.96 37.20 16.83
C GLU A 423 7.17 37.79 17.59
N PRO A 424 7.25 39.14 17.70
CA PRO A 424 8.35 39.82 18.38
C PRO A 424 8.29 39.59 19.90
N SER A 425 9.41 39.79 20.59
CA SER A 425 9.42 39.64 22.05
C SER A 425 8.54 40.71 22.73
N PRO A 426 7.64 40.34 23.66
CA PRO A 426 6.91 41.31 24.47
C PRO A 426 7.84 42.08 25.45
N GLN A 427 9.10 41.65 25.57
CA GLN A 427 10.15 42.31 26.35
C GLN A 427 11.06 43.21 25.47
N GLY A 428 10.67 43.46 24.21
CA GLY A 428 11.33 44.36 23.26
C GLY A 428 12.61 43.81 22.63
N ASP A 429 13.14 44.54 21.64
CA ASP A 429 14.22 44.17 20.70
C ASP A 429 15.56 43.72 21.30
N VAL A 430 15.71 43.82 22.63
CA VAL A 430 16.84 43.29 23.40
C VAL A 430 16.76 41.76 23.55
N HIS A 431 15.57 41.19 23.45
CA HIS A 431 15.26 39.77 23.63
C HIS A 431 14.96 39.09 22.29
N PRO A 432 15.21 37.78 22.14
CA PRO A 432 14.90 37.06 20.90
C PRO A 432 13.37 37.04 20.62
N PRO A 433 12.94 37.08 19.35
CA PRO A 433 11.55 36.80 18.96
C PRO A 433 11.11 35.42 19.44
N LEU A 434 9.82 35.29 19.73
CA LEU A 434 9.26 34.14 20.46
C LEU A 434 9.56 32.79 19.80
N ASN A 435 9.57 32.75 18.46
CA ASN A 435 9.77 31.54 17.68
C ASN A 435 11.23 31.34 17.22
N MET A 436 12.20 32.12 17.69
CA MET A 436 13.60 32.04 17.20
C MET A 436 14.20 30.63 17.29
N ALA A 437 13.84 29.86 18.33
CA ALA A 437 14.34 28.49 18.51
C ALA A 437 13.98 27.55 17.35
N PHE A 438 12.95 27.86 16.54
CA PHE A 438 12.61 27.11 15.33
C PHE A 438 13.76 27.09 14.29
N LEU A 439 14.68 28.05 14.34
CA LEU A 439 15.85 28.09 13.44
C LEU A 439 16.83 26.92 13.67
N ASP A 440 16.87 26.33 14.88
CA ASP A 440 17.64 25.10 15.15
C ASP A 440 17.00 23.86 14.51
N ILE A 441 15.69 23.86 14.25
CA ILE A 441 14.97 22.83 13.49
C ILE A 441 15.19 23.08 11.98
N LEU A 442 15.02 24.33 11.55
CA LEU A 442 15.23 24.76 10.16
C LEU A 442 16.67 24.51 9.67
N SER A 443 17.66 24.48 10.57
CA SER A 443 19.05 24.23 10.22
C SER A 443 19.31 22.86 9.58
N GLU A 444 18.50 21.83 9.88
CA GLU A 444 18.64 20.49 9.28
C GLU A 444 18.50 20.54 7.74
N PHE A 445 17.57 21.38 7.26
CA PHE A 445 17.31 21.60 5.84
C PHE A 445 18.39 22.45 5.13
N SER A 446 19.30 23.11 5.86
CA SER A 446 20.35 23.95 5.27
C SER A 446 21.35 23.14 4.41
N SER A 447 21.48 21.84 4.70
CA SER A 447 22.29 20.86 3.97
C SER A 447 21.80 20.58 2.54
N LYS A 448 20.54 20.92 2.24
CA LYS A 448 19.89 20.69 0.94
C LYS A 448 19.84 21.92 0.02
N LEU A 449 20.25 23.09 0.51
CA LEU A 449 20.43 24.30 -0.30
C LEU A 449 21.73 24.26 -1.10
N LEU A 450 21.69 24.69 -2.37
CA LEU A 450 22.89 24.92 -3.16
C LEU A 450 23.66 26.16 -2.63
N ARG A 451 24.98 26.23 -2.90
CA ARG A 451 25.87 27.37 -2.51
C ARG A 451 25.35 28.74 -2.97
N GLN A 452 24.59 28.80 -4.08
CA GLN A 452 23.95 30.03 -4.56
C GLN A 452 22.71 30.40 -3.73
N ASP A 453 21.84 29.44 -3.44
CA ASP A 453 20.58 29.69 -2.75
C ASP A 453 20.79 29.93 -1.26
N LYS A 454 21.83 29.36 -0.65
CA LYS A 454 22.29 29.76 0.69
C LYS A 454 22.50 31.27 0.81
N LYS A 455 23.12 31.92 -0.20
CA LYS A 455 23.28 33.39 -0.21
C LYS A 455 21.94 34.12 -0.36
N THR A 456 21.01 33.57 -1.15
CA THR A 456 19.68 34.15 -1.38
C THR A 456 18.79 34.05 -0.13
N VAL A 457 18.82 32.91 0.58
CA VAL A 457 18.14 32.69 1.86
C VAL A 457 18.77 33.53 2.97
N TYR A 458 20.10 33.66 3.00
CA TYR A 458 20.80 34.55 3.92
C TYR A 458 20.39 36.04 3.72
N ALA A 459 20.34 36.50 2.46
CA ALA A 459 19.83 37.84 2.13
C ALA A 459 18.31 38.01 2.32
N TYR A 460 17.57 36.92 2.57
CA TYR A 460 16.18 36.97 3.03
C TYR A 460 16.13 37.12 4.56
N LEU A 461 16.91 36.31 5.29
CA LEU A 461 17.07 36.37 6.74
C LEU A 461 17.51 37.78 7.23
N GLU A 462 18.41 38.43 6.49
CA GLU A 462 18.87 39.80 6.78
C GLU A 462 17.77 40.89 6.70
N LYS A 463 16.57 40.57 6.18
CA LYS A 463 15.40 41.47 6.23
C LYS A 463 14.68 41.44 7.58
N PHE A 464 14.86 40.36 8.35
CA PHE A 464 14.24 40.15 9.66
C PHE A 464 15.23 40.37 10.83
N MET A 465 16.53 40.19 10.59
CA MET A 465 17.58 40.49 11.58
C MET A 465 17.89 41.98 11.64
N THR A 466 17.87 42.58 12.84
CA THR A 466 18.50 43.88 13.06
C THR A 466 20.03 43.74 13.22
N PHE A 467 20.76 44.83 13.00
CA PHE A 467 22.21 44.87 13.23
C PHE A 467 22.61 44.44 14.65
N GLN A 468 21.82 44.82 15.66
CA GLN A 468 22.06 44.44 17.06
C GLN A 468 21.94 42.93 17.28
N MET A 469 20.93 42.28 16.67
CA MET A 469 20.74 40.82 16.75
C MET A 469 21.95 40.07 16.17
N SER A 470 22.56 40.58 15.10
CA SER A 470 23.75 39.97 14.48
C SER A 470 25.02 40.00 15.35
N LEU A 471 25.06 40.91 16.34
CA LEU A 471 26.18 41.10 17.27
C LEU A 471 26.02 40.31 18.57
N ARG A 472 24.81 39.84 18.91
CA ARG A 472 24.55 39.03 20.12
C ARG A 472 25.32 37.72 20.11
N ARG A 473 25.79 37.30 21.29
CA ARG A 473 26.58 36.07 21.50
C ARG A 473 26.13 35.24 22.70
N GLU A 474 25.03 35.64 23.36
CA GLU A 474 24.46 34.91 24.50
C GLU A 474 23.74 33.63 24.00
N ASP A 475 23.67 32.59 24.83
CA ASP A 475 23.17 31.25 24.42
C ASP A 475 21.72 31.23 23.91
N VAL A 476 20.90 32.20 24.33
CA VAL A 476 19.52 32.38 23.83
C VAL A 476 19.46 32.80 22.36
N TRP A 477 20.54 33.35 21.80
CA TRP A 477 20.69 33.70 20.38
C TRP A 477 21.37 32.59 19.56
N LEU A 478 21.76 31.48 20.19
CA LEU A 478 22.43 30.37 19.53
C LEU A 478 21.67 29.78 18.32
N PRO A 479 20.32 29.64 18.32
CA PRO A 479 19.60 29.15 17.13
C PRO A 479 19.83 30.02 15.89
N LEU A 480 19.79 31.35 16.07
CA LEU A 480 20.08 32.30 14.99
C LEU A 480 21.55 32.22 14.54
N MET A 481 22.49 32.11 15.48
CA MET A 481 23.92 31.98 15.16
C MET A 481 24.22 30.68 14.39
N SER A 482 23.68 29.54 14.83
CA SER A 482 23.81 28.23 14.17
C SER A 482 23.23 28.24 12.76
N TYR A 483 22.00 28.72 12.60
CA TYR A 483 21.34 28.80 11.30
C TYR A 483 22.08 29.75 10.35
N ARG A 484 22.48 30.94 10.82
CA ARG A 484 23.29 31.90 10.06
C ARG A 484 24.61 31.28 9.58
N ASN A 485 25.31 30.57 10.46
CA ASN A 485 26.55 29.89 10.12
C ASN A 485 26.34 28.76 9.11
N SER A 486 25.24 28.02 9.18
CA SER A 486 24.93 26.96 8.22
C SER A 486 24.72 27.48 6.78
N LEU A 487 24.22 28.71 6.64
CA LEU A 487 24.08 29.40 5.34
C LEU A 487 25.40 30.00 4.84
N LEU A 488 26.27 30.48 5.74
CA LEU A 488 27.59 31.03 5.37
C LEU A 488 28.67 29.95 5.16
N ALA A 489 28.51 28.76 5.72
CA ALA A 489 29.41 27.61 5.51
C ALA A 489 29.43 27.18 4.03
N GLY A 490 30.59 27.37 3.40
CA GLY A 490 30.78 27.36 1.95
C GLY A 490 31.17 28.73 1.36
N GLY A 491 31.59 29.70 2.19
CA GLY A 491 32.00 31.03 1.75
C GLY A 491 33.30 31.08 0.93
N ASP A 492 34.46 30.86 1.58
CA ASP A 492 35.59 31.79 1.43
C ASP A 492 37.00 31.18 1.23
N ASP A 493 37.15 29.85 1.25
CA ASP A 493 38.48 29.19 1.30
C ASP A 493 39.19 29.03 -0.06
N ASP A 494 38.50 29.32 -1.17
CA ASP A 494 39.00 29.11 -2.55
C ASP A 494 39.84 30.30 -3.10
N THR A 495 40.07 31.38 -2.34
CA THR A 495 40.55 32.67 -2.91
C THR A 495 41.78 33.31 -2.25
N MET A 496 42.33 32.75 -1.18
CA MET A 496 43.37 33.43 -0.36
C MET A 496 44.78 32.83 -0.45
N SER A 497 45.05 31.92 -1.39
CA SER A 497 46.25 31.06 -1.42
C SER A 497 47.26 31.38 -2.55
N VAL A 498 47.29 32.61 -3.09
CA VAL A 498 48.20 33.01 -4.19
C VAL A 498 49.04 34.28 -3.95
N MET A 499 49.53 34.53 -2.73
CA MET A 499 50.68 35.45 -2.53
C MET A 499 51.41 35.32 -1.18
N SER A 500 52.54 34.58 -1.15
CA SER A 500 53.75 34.85 -0.32
C SER A 500 54.73 33.66 -0.36
N GLY A 501 55.67 33.65 -1.31
CA GLY A 501 56.65 32.56 -1.46
C GLY A 501 58.08 33.06 -1.72
N MET A 502 58.83 33.36 -0.65
CA MET A 502 60.28 33.62 -0.71
C MET A 502 60.99 33.12 0.56
N SER A 503 62.11 32.41 0.38
CA SER A 503 63.01 31.83 1.43
C SER A 503 62.47 30.61 2.20
N GLY A 504 63.24 29.52 2.42
CA GLY A 504 64.50 29.12 1.76
C GLY A 504 65.35 28.04 2.46
N ARG A 505 65.75 27.00 1.69
CA ARG A 505 66.92 26.09 1.85
C ARG A 505 66.92 25.02 2.98
N GLY A 506 67.23 23.76 2.60
CA GLY A 506 67.55 22.60 3.46
C GLY A 506 66.74 21.35 3.04
N SER A 507 67.25 20.27 2.41
CA SER A 507 68.38 19.36 2.74
C SER A 507 68.14 18.55 4.03
N SER A 508 68.17 17.21 4.11
CA SER A 508 68.67 16.11 3.24
C SER A 508 67.81 14.83 3.47
N VAL A 509 67.30 14.07 2.48
CA VAL A 509 67.97 12.93 1.77
C VAL A 509 68.76 12.02 2.78
N ARG A 510 68.43 10.75 3.14
CA ARG A 510 68.22 9.53 2.32
C ARG A 510 68.01 8.22 3.17
N SER A 511 67.43 7.18 2.55
CA SER A 511 67.73 5.71 2.67
C SER A 511 67.45 4.85 3.94
N LYS A 512 66.48 3.93 3.75
CA LYS A 512 66.49 2.46 4.03
C LYS A 512 67.90 1.85 4.32
N LYS A 513 68.09 0.77 5.12
CA LYS A 513 67.59 -0.60 4.83
C LYS A 513 67.87 -1.64 5.96
N THR A 514 66.95 -2.63 6.10
CA THR A 514 67.13 -4.05 6.56
C THR A 514 67.43 -4.48 8.01
N LYS A 515 66.67 -5.54 8.40
CA LYS A 515 66.70 -6.52 9.54
C LYS A 515 67.97 -7.42 9.54
N PRO A 516 68.35 -8.24 10.58
CA PRO A 516 67.49 -9.26 11.24
C PRO A 516 67.73 -9.62 12.76
N ALA A 517 67.07 -10.70 13.19
CA ALA A 517 66.89 -11.25 14.56
C ALA A 517 68.14 -12.02 15.11
N THR A 518 68.21 -12.62 16.32
CA THR A 518 67.24 -13.35 17.20
C THR A 518 67.72 -13.45 18.67
N GLY A 519 66.85 -13.84 19.64
CA GLY A 519 67.27 -14.84 20.66
C GLY A 519 66.97 -14.70 22.18
N LYS A 520 65.82 -15.22 22.64
CA LYS A 520 65.61 -16.13 23.82
C LYS A 520 66.01 -15.77 25.28
N ARG A 521 65.02 -15.96 26.19
CA ARG A 521 65.08 -16.34 27.65
C ARG A 521 65.56 -15.25 28.65
N LYS A 522 65.22 -15.29 29.95
CA LYS A 522 64.38 -16.24 30.75
C LYS A 522 63.62 -15.51 31.89
N ILE A 523 62.57 -16.16 32.39
CA ILE A 523 61.71 -15.88 33.58
C ILE A 523 62.07 -16.96 34.63
N PRO A 524 62.08 -16.74 35.97
CA PRO A 524 61.06 -16.10 36.85
C PRO A 524 61.61 -14.91 37.69
N GLU A 525 61.08 -14.41 38.84
CA GLU A 525 60.04 -14.78 39.86
C GLU A 525 59.53 -13.44 40.53
N ALA A 526 58.52 -13.27 41.40
CA ALA A 526 57.62 -14.16 42.19
C ALA A 526 56.24 -13.46 42.53
N GLU A 527 55.74 -13.64 43.77
CA GLU A 527 54.42 -13.31 44.39
C GLU A 527 54.39 -11.96 45.17
N GLU A 528 53.26 -11.39 45.62
CA GLU A 528 51.89 -11.86 46.01
C GLU A 528 50.79 -10.85 45.55
N SER A 529 49.46 -11.05 45.66
CA SER A 529 48.56 -12.25 45.65
C SER A 529 47.06 -11.78 45.71
N SER A 530 46.10 -12.71 45.55
CA SER A 530 44.64 -12.61 45.86
C SER A 530 43.77 -11.55 45.12
N SER A 531 42.61 -11.84 44.51
CA SER A 531 41.77 -13.05 44.47
C SER A 531 40.90 -13.13 43.20
N SER A 532 40.48 -14.36 42.84
CA SER A 532 39.31 -14.74 42.00
C SER A 532 39.15 -14.20 40.57
N ASP A 533 39.89 -14.85 39.66
CA ASP A 533 39.47 -15.23 38.28
C ASP A 533 38.22 -16.17 38.34
N SER A 534 37.54 -16.64 37.28
CA SER A 534 37.82 -16.79 35.83
C SER A 534 36.51 -17.03 35.03
N MET A 535 36.37 -16.59 33.76
CA MET A 535 36.59 -17.31 32.47
C MET A 535 35.78 -18.63 32.29
N TRP A 536 35.46 -19.18 31.11
CA TRP A 536 36.11 -19.19 29.78
C TRP A 536 35.10 -19.40 28.64
N LEU A 537 35.48 -19.06 27.40
CA LEU A 537 35.49 -20.03 26.28
C LEU A 537 36.15 -19.44 25.02
N ASN A 538 37.27 -20.03 24.58
CA ASN A 538 37.42 -20.66 23.24
C ASN A 538 38.88 -21.16 23.05
N ARG A 539 39.07 -22.36 22.45
CA ARG A 539 40.06 -22.63 21.38
C ARG A 539 40.04 -24.09 20.91
N GLU A 540 40.10 -24.26 19.59
CA GLU A 540 40.23 -25.52 18.84
C GLU A 540 41.71 -25.96 18.65
N GLN A 541 41.94 -27.27 18.43
CA GLN A 541 42.99 -27.86 17.57
C GLN A 541 42.98 -29.41 17.65
N SER A 542 43.61 -30.18 16.77
CA SER A 542 43.34 -30.43 15.33
C SER A 542 44.36 -31.47 14.78
N MET A 543 43.93 -32.34 13.85
CA MET A 543 44.77 -33.20 12.97
C MET A 543 45.57 -34.37 13.59
N ASN A 544 45.34 -35.59 13.09
CA ASN A 544 46.36 -36.35 12.33
C ASN A 544 45.78 -37.61 11.64
N THR A 545 46.41 -38.01 10.53
CA THR A 545 46.22 -39.23 9.71
C THR A 545 47.61 -39.92 9.54
N PRO A 546 47.83 -41.08 8.84
CA PRO A 546 46.97 -41.85 7.92
C PRO A 546 47.10 -43.42 8.02
N VAL A 547 46.64 -44.15 6.96
CA VAL A 547 47.16 -45.46 6.41
C VAL A 547 46.30 -46.76 6.53
N MET A 548 45.69 -47.13 5.38
CA MET A 548 45.55 -48.48 4.73
C MET A 548 44.39 -49.52 4.94
N MET A 549 44.16 -50.27 3.82
CA MET A 549 43.52 -51.59 3.59
C MET A 549 42.00 -51.72 3.30
N GLN A 550 41.57 -52.92 2.83
CA GLN A 550 40.53 -53.14 1.80
C GLN A 550 39.36 -54.11 2.17
N THR A 551 38.35 -54.20 1.27
CA THR A 551 37.13 -55.07 1.19
C THR A 551 37.38 -56.60 1.19
N PRO A 552 36.48 -57.47 1.75
CA PRO A 552 35.21 -58.00 1.13
C PRO A 552 34.00 -58.04 2.12
N GLN A 553 32.74 -58.52 1.91
CA GLN A 553 31.86 -59.08 0.84
C GLN A 553 31.24 -60.52 1.04
N LEU A 554 29.93 -60.67 0.72
CA LEU A 554 29.04 -61.88 0.64
C LEU A 554 28.79 -62.71 1.95
N THR A 555 27.80 -63.63 2.11
CA THR A 555 27.05 -64.54 1.17
C THR A 555 25.63 -64.96 1.68
N SER A 556 24.93 -65.90 0.99
CA SER A 556 23.49 -66.28 1.08
C SER A 556 23.19 -67.73 1.55
N THR A 557 21.92 -68.07 1.81
CA THR A 557 21.36 -69.47 1.83
C THR A 557 20.03 -69.59 1.04
N ILE A 558 19.51 -70.81 0.81
CA ILE A 558 18.51 -71.16 -0.26
C ILE A 558 17.48 -72.24 0.20
N MET A 559 16.22 -72.15 -0.26
CA MET A 559 15.22 -73.24 -0.53
C MET A 559 13.88 -72.60 -1.02
N ARG A 560 12.97 -73.20 -1.82
CA ARG A 560 12.95 -74.38 -2.74
C ARG A 560 11.74 -74.25 -3.71
N GLU A 561 11.62 -75.08 -4.76
CA GLU A 561 10.48 -75.09 -5.72
C GLU A 561 10.26 -76.49 -6.34
N PRO A 562 9.02 -76.86 -6.80
CA PRO A 562 8.88 -77.47 -8.14
C PRO A 562 7.55 -77.20 -8.92
N LYS A 563 7.68 -76.77 -10.20
CA LYS A 563 7.15 -77.37 -11.48
C LYS A 563 5.97 -78.39 -11.43
N ARG A 564 5.04 -78.53 -12.40
CA ARG A 564 4.78 -77.99 -13.79
C ARG A 564 3.40 -78.54 -14.29
N LEU A 565 2.80 -78.00 -15.38
CA LEU A 565 2.33 -78.69 -16.63
C LEU A 565 1.25 -77.90 -17.44
N ARG A 566 1.00 -78.33 -18.70
CA ARG A 566 0.10 -77.82 -19.76
C ARG A 566 0.07 -78.87 -20.91
N PRO A 567 -0.69 -78.71 -22.02
CA PRO A 567 -2.13 -78.45 -22.23
C PRO A 567 -2.89 -79.80 -22.47
N GLU A 568 -3.90 -80.09 -23.32
CA GLU A 568 -4.84 -79.47 -24.33
C GLU A 568 -6.08 -80.46 -24.42
N ASP A 569 -7.13 -80.53 -25.28
CA ASP A 569 -7.64 -79.86 -26.51
C ASP A 569 -9.17 -80.19 -26.72
N SER A 570 -9.82 -79.57 -27.72
CA SER A 570 -10.95 -80.04 -28.58
C SER A 570 -12.45 -79.98 -28.15
N TYR A 571 -13.11 -78.93 -28.68
CA TYR A 571 -14.40 -78.90 -29.42
C TYR A 571 -15.81 -78.83 -28.75
N MET A 572 -16.73 -78.25 -29.56
CA MET A 572 -18.11 -77.73 -29.33
C MET A 572 -19.22 -78.81 -29.44
N PRO A 573 -20.58 -78.58 -29.33
CA PRO A 573 -21.37 -77.30 -29.32
C PRO A 573 -22.66 -77.22 -28.40
N VAL A 574 -23.46 -76.15 -28.59
CA VAL A 574 -24.94 -75.95 -28.35
C VAL A 574 -25.44 -75.34 -27.00
N TYR A 575 -26.49 -74.50 -27.12
CA TYR A 575 -27.35 -73.83 -26.10
C TYR A 575 -28.42 -74.76 -25.45
N PRO A 576 -29.31 -74.32 -24.52
CA PRO A 576 -29.31 -73.16 -23.60
C PRO A 576 -29.59 -73.55 -22.11
N MET A 577 -29.48 -72.60 -21.15
CA MET A 577 -30.50 -72.30 -20.09
C MET A 577 -30.02 -71.30 -19.02
N GLN A 578 -30.98 -70.73 -18.28
CA GLN A 578 -30.83 -69.92 -17.05
C GLN A 578 -30.95 -70.84 -15.79
N PRO A 579 -30.43 -70.47 -14.59
CA PRO A 579 -31.07 -69.44 -13.75
C PRO A 579 -30.12 -68.53 -12.94
N GLU A 580 -30.69 -67.82 -11.97
CA GLU A 580 -30.13 -66.75 -11.12
C GLU A 580 -28.91 -67.12 -10.26
N HIS A 581 -28.10 -66.14 -9.81
CA HIS A 581 -28.23 -65.45 -8.49
C HIS A 581 -26.97 -64.63 -8.12
N HIS A 582 -27.11 -63.68 -7.19
CA HIS A 582 -26.07 -62.84 -6.54
C HIS A 582 -25.48 -61.63 -7.29
N GLN A 583 -25.66 -60.46 -6.67
CA GLN A 583 -24.90 -59.23 -6.92
C GLN A 583 -23.56 -59.27 -6.14
N THR A 584 -22.50 -58.72 -6.72
CA THR A 584 -21.22 -58.51 -6.01
C THR A 584 -21.19 -57.14 -5.32
N PRO A 585 -20.61 -57.03 -4.11
CA PRO A 585 -20.29 -55.72 -3.52
C PRO A 585 -19.19 -55.02 -4.32
N LEU A 586 -19.33 -53.71 -4.54
CA LEU A 586 -18.27 -52.87 -5.09
C LEU A 586 -17.25 -52.53 -3.98
N ASP A 587 -15.96 -52.73 -4.27
CA ASP A 587 -14.88 -52.51 -3.30
C ASP A 587 -14.55 -51.02 -3.13
N TYR A 588 -15.10 -50.42 -2.08
CA TYR A 588 -14.85 -49.03 -1.67
C TYR A 588 -13.36 -48.76 -1.40
N ASN A 589 -12.60 -49.78 -0.98
CA ASN A 589 -11.21 -49.62 -0.55
C ASN A 589 -10.27 -49.37 -1.74
N THR A 590 -10.54 -49.98 -2.90
CA THR A 590 -9.78 -49.67 -4.13
C THR A 590 -9.97 -48.22 -4.55
N GLN A 591 -11.19 -47.67 -4.43
CA GLN A 591 -11.52 -46.32 -4.91
C GLN A 591 -10.83 -45.22 -4.07
N VAL A 592 -10.76 -45.39 -2.75
CA VAL A 592 -9.99 -44.49 -1.86
C VAL A 592 -8.49 -44.60 -2.14
N THR A 593 -7.98 -45.82 -2.36
CA THR A 593 -6.55 -46.06 -2.68
C THR A 593 -6.14 -45.36 -3.99
N TRP A 594 -6.97 -45.43 -5.04
CA TRP A 594 -6.74 -44.69 -6.29
C TRP A 594 -6.73 -43.18 -6.08
N MET A 595 -7.64 -42.65 -5.26
CA MET A 595 -7.74 -41.20 -4.99
C MET A 595 -6.50 -40.66 -4.25
N LEU A 596 -5.97 -41.42 -3.29
CA LEU A 596 -4.71 -41.10 -2.60
C LEU A 596 -3.49 -41.19 -3.54
N ALA A 597 -3.42 -42.23 -4.38
CA ALA A 597 -2.36 -42.39 -5.36
C ALA A 597 -2.37 -41.25 -6.40
N GLN A 598 -3.55 -40.81 -6.86
CA GLN A 598 -3.68 -39.67 -7.76
C GLN A 598 -3.24 -38.38 -7.09
N ARG A 599 -3.70 -38.08 -5.87
CA ARG A 599 -3.27 -36.88 -5.13
C ARG A 599 -1.75 -36.82 -4.95
N GLN A 600 -1.12 -37.96 -4.66
CA GLN A 600 0.34 -38.04 -4.52
C GLN A 600 1.08 -37.90 -5.86
N GLN A 601 0.51 -38.37 -6.97
CA GLN A 601 1.05 -38.09 -8.32
C GLN A 601 0.93 -36.60 -8.69
N GLU A 602 -0.19 -35.96 -8.37
CA GLU A 602 -0.39 -34.52 -8.60
C GLU A 602 0.59 -33.67 -7.76
N GLU A 603 0.82 -34.04 -6.51
CA GLU A 603 1.78 -33.38 -5.61
C GLU A 603 3.24 -33.55 -6.08
N VAL A 604 3.64 -34.75 -6.52
CA VAL A 604 4.95 -35.00 -7.13
C VAL A 604 5.10 -34.23 -8.46
N ALA A 605 4.07 -34.19 -9.30
CA ALA A 605 4.08 -33.42 -10.54
C ALA A 605 4.20 -31.91 -10.26
N ARG A 606 3.51 -31.39 -9.24
CA ARG A 606 3.62 -29.98 -8.82
C ARG A 606 5.03 -29.65 -8.34
N GLN A 607 5.61 -30.50 -7.48
CA GLN A 607 6.98 -30.30 -6.98
C GLN A 607 8.04 -30.46 -8.08
N GLN A 608 7.78 -31.27 -9.11
CA GLN A 608 8.63 -31.37 -10.30
C GLN A 608 8.49 -30.13 -11.21
N GLN A 609 7.29 -29.57 -11.33
CA GLN A 609 7.04 -28.32 -12.05
C GLN A 609 7.64 -27.10 -11.33
N GLU A 610 7.60 -27.05 -10.00
CA GLU A 610 8.28 -26.03 -9.18
C GLU A 610 9.81 -26.10 -9.35
N ARG A 611 10.40 -27.31 -9.33
CA ARG A 611 11.83 -27.49 -9.67
C ARG A 611 12.15 -27.07 -11.11
N ALA A 612 11.29 -27.38 -12.08
CA ALA A 612 11.46 -26.96 -13.47
C ALA A 612 11.38 -25.43 -13.61
N ALA A 613 10.44 -24.77 -12.91
CA ALA A 613 10.31 -23.32 -12.87
C ALA A 613 11.55 -22.66 -12.24
N MET A 614 12.05 -23.17 -11.10
CA MET A 614 13.30 -22.67 -10.50
C MET A 614 14.51 -22.83 -11.43
N ASN A 615 14.61 -23.95 -12.16
CA ASN A 615 15.67 -24.15 -13.15
C ASN A 615 15.51 -23.21 -14.36
N TYR A 616 14.28 -22.91 -14.80
CA TYR A 616 14.01 -21.95 -15.86
C TYR A 616 14.34 -20.51 -15.44
N VAL A 617 14.02 -20.12 -14.19
CA VAL A 617 14.41 -18.82 -13.61
C VAL A 617 15.93 -18.71 -13.49
N LYS A 618 16.62 -19.76 -13.02
CA LYS A 618 18.10 -19.80 -13.00
C LYS A 618 18.69 -19.72 -14.41
N LEU A 619 18.12 -20.41 -15.39
CA LEU A 619 18.58 -20.35 -16.78
C LEU A 619 18.38 -18.95 -17.37
N ARG A 620 17.22 -18.32 -17.12
CA ARG A 620 16.92 -16.93 -17.54
C ARG A 620 17.91 -15.93 -16.92
N SER A 621 18.18 -16.05 -15.61
CA SER A 621 19.15 -15.20 -14.91
C SER A 621 20.57 -15.34 -15.47
N ASN A 622 21.05 -16.59 -15.65
CA ASN A 622 22.35 -16.85 -16.27
C ASN A 622 22.42 -16.34 -17.72
N LEU A 623 21.34 -16.48 -18.50
CA LEU A 623 21.27 -15.97 -19.87
C LEU A 623 21.27 -14.42 -19.92
N GLN A 624 20.58 -13.75 -18.99
CA GLN A 624 20.63 -12.29 -18.86
C GLN A 624 22.02 -11.80 -18.43
N GLN A 625 22.72 -12.52 -17.55
CA GLN A 625 24.11 -12.23 -17.18
C GLN A 625 25.11 -12.53 -18.32
N ALA A 626 24.84 -13.51 -19.18
CA ALA A 626 25.63 -13.76 -20.39
C ALA A 626 25.42 -12.65 -21.45
N ILE A 627 24.18 -12.23 -21.68
CA ILE A 627 23.84 -11.13 -22.60
C ILE A 627 24.45 -9.81 -22.13
N ARG A 628 24.37 -9.48 -20.82
CA ARG A 628 25.03 -8.30 -20.23
C ARG A 628 26.57 -8.32 -20.33
N ARG A 629 27.21 -9.44 -20.70
CA ARG A 629 28.67 -9.58 -20.83
C ARG A 629 29.18 -9.66 -22.28
N ASN A 630 28.32 -9.71 -23.29
CA ASN A 630 28.73 -10.05 -24.65
C ASN A 630 28.10 -9.17 -25.74
N THR A 631 28.19 -7.86 -25.59
CA THR A 631 27.86 -6.87 -26.63
C THR A 631 29.01 -5.88 -26.80
N GLY A 632 29.76 -6.00 -27.90
CA GLY A 632 30.89 -5.13 -28.22
C GLY A 632 31.97 -5.82 -29.06
N LEU A 633 31.79 -5.87 -30.39
CA LEU A 633 32.84 -6.09 -31.40
C LEU A 633 32.29 -5.82 -32.82
N MET A 634 33.20 -5.52 -33.75
CA MET A 634 33.01 -5.00 -35.13
C MET A 634 32.66 -3.50 -35.18
N GLU A 635 33.48 -2.57 -35.70
CA GLU A 635 34.23 -2.50 -37.00
C GLU A 635 33.27 -2.19 -38.17
N ASP A 636 33.55 -1.32 -39.16
CA ASP A 636 34.75 -0.55 -39.59
C ASP A 636 34.36 0.84 -40.18
N ASP A 637 35.24 1.80 -40.56
CA ASP A 637 36.52 2.33 -40.00
C ASP A 637 36.93 3.67 -40.74
N GLU A 638 37.72 4.57 -40.14
CA GLU A 638 38.51 5.64 -40.86
C GLU A 638 39.61 6.30 -39.96
N GLU A 639 40.81 6.57 -40.52
CA GLU A 639 42.08 6.81 -39.77
C GLU A 639 42.53 8.32 -39.61
N PRO A 640 43.83 8.74 -39.44
CA PRO A 640 44.18 9.52 -38.24
C PRO A 640 45.00 10.82 -38.46
N ILE A 641 45.31 11.54 -37.37
CA ILE A 641 46.43 12.49 -37.29
C ILE A 641 47.24 12.21 -36.01
N VAL A 642 48.56 12.41 -36.08
CA VAL A 642 49.57 11.97 -35.09
C VAL A 642 50.24 13.14 -34.34
N GLU A 643 51.16 12.80 -33.43
CA GLU A 643 52.12 13.67 -32.71
C GLU A 643 51.58 14.53 -31.53
N ASP A 644 52.27 14.63 -30.37
CA ASP A 644 53.22 13.67 -29.80
C ASP A 644 53.39 13.76 -28.26
N VAL A 645 53.95 12.69 -27.70
CA VAL A 645 54.57 12.45 -26.37
C VAL A 645 54.85 13.65 -25.43
N MET A 646 54.50 13.50 -24.14
CA MET A 646 55.41 13.68 -22.97
C MET A 646 54.79 13.09 -21.68
N MET A 647 55.57 12.30 -20.91
CA MET A 647 55.10 11.51 -19.76
C MET A 647 55.51 12.10 -18.38
N SER A 648 54.76 11.68 -17.35
CA SER A 648 55.15 11.28 -15.97
C SER A 648 54.60 12.13 -14.80
N SER A 649 54.17 11.56 -13.65
CA SER A 649 53.92 10.15 -13.29
C SER A 649 53.18 10.01 -11.93
N GLU A 650 52.32 8.98 -11.81
CA GLU A 650 51.80 8.30 -10.59
C GLU A 650 50.97 9.12 -9.55
N GLY A 651 49.81 8.62 -9.07
CA GLY A 651 49.09 7.39 -9.46
C GLY A 651 47.90 7.00 -8.55
N ARG A 652 47.22 5.91 -8.93
CA ARG A 652 46.04 5.24 -8.30
C ARG A 652 44.66 5.93 -8.42
N ILE A 653 43.93 5.54 -9.46
CA ILE A 653 42.45 5.49 -9.51
C ILE A 653 42.09 4.18 -10.25
N GLU A 654 41.11 3.42 -9.72
CA GLU A 654 40.36 2.26 -10.25
C GLU A 654 39.77 1.56 -8.99
N ASP A 655 38.48 1.24 -8.85
CA ASP A 655 37.32 1.29 -9.77
C ASP A 655 36.10 1.96 -9.11
N LEU A 656 35.29 2.70 -9.88
CA LEU A 656 33.89 3.02 -9.56
C LEU A 656 33.06 3.17 -10.85
N ASN A 657 32.56 2.04 -11.37
CA ASN A 657 31.53 2.04 -12.43
C ASN A 657 30.62 0.81 -12.30
N GLU A 658 29.76 0.79 -11.29
CA GLU A 658 28.54 -0.04 -11.29
C GLU A 658 27.34 0.88 -11.09
N GLY A 659 26.42 0.87 -12.05
CA GLY A 659 25.13 1.54 -11.91
C GLY A 659 24.23 0.73 -10.98
N MET A 660 23.91 1.27 -9.81
CA MET A 660 22.93 0.66 -8.91
C MET A 660 21.51 1.00 -9.39
N ASP A 661 20.76 -0.04 -9.75
CA ASP A 661 19.30 0.05 -9.92
C ASP A 661 18.67 0.48 -8.58
N PHE A 662 17.72 1.42 -8.61
CA PHE A 662 17.15 2.03 -7.40
C PHE A 662 16.07 1.14 -6.79
N ASP A 663 16.44 0.39 -5.75
CA ASP A 663 15.49 -0.16 -4.79
C ASP A 663 16.15 -0.40 -3.42
N THR A 664 15.38 -0.20 -2.34
CA THR A 664 15.77 -0.46 -0.94
C THR A 664 17.03 0.26 -0.41
N MET A 665 16.86 1.46 0.14
CA MET A 665 17.71 1.92 1.25
C MET A 665 17.10 1.46 2.58
N ASP A 666 17.59 0.33 3.10
CA ASP A 666 17.29 -0.12 4.47
C ASP A 666 17.91 0.88 5.47
N ILE A 667 17.16 1.32 6.48
CA ILE A 667 17.63 2.23 7.53
C ILE A 667 18.09 1.38 8.71
N ASP A 668 19.40 1.38 9.01
CA ASP A 668 19.96 0.65 10.14
C ASP A 668 19.36 1.09 11.48
N LEU A 669 18.61 0.17 12.08
CA LEU A 669 18.05 0.22 13.44
C LEU A 669 18.20 -1.17 14.07
N PRO A 670 18.30 -1.28 15.41
CA PRO A 670 18.63 -2.54 16.07
C PRO A 670 17.58 -3.65 15.81
N PRO A 671 17.97 -4.94 15.73
CA PRO A 671 17.08 -5.99 15.24
C PRO A 671 15.88 -6.27 16.17
N SER A 672 14.68 -5.83 15.78
CA SER A 672 13.43 -6.33 16.34
C SER A 672 13.18 -7.77 15.89
N LYS A 673 12.77 -8.65 16.80
CA LYS A 673 12.67 -10.10 16.53
C LYS A 673 11.60 -10.51 15.51
N ASN A 674 10.63 -9.64 15.22
CA ASN A 674 9.42 -9.99 14.46
C ASN A 674 9.47 -9.56 12.97
N ARG A 675 10.63 -9.16 12.42
CA ARG A 675 10.75 -8.62 11.03
C ARG A 675 10.31 -9.61 9.92
N ARG A 676 10.21 -10.92 10.19
CA ARG A 676 10.05 -11.95 9.14
C ARG A 676 8.61 -12.31 8.74
N GLU A 677 7.60 -12.07 9.57
CA GLU A 677 6.21 -12.49 9.25
C GLU A 677 5.37 -11.35 8.67
N ARG A 678 5.81 -10.08 8.79
CA ARG A 678 5.07 -8.87 8.36
C ARG A 678 5.40 -8.40 6.92
N THR A 679 5.94 -9.29 6.08
CA THR A 679 6.46 -8.95 4.72
C THR A 679 5.75 -9.65 3.55
N GLU A 680 4.92 -10.64 3.82
CA GLU A 680 3.99 -11.21 2.84
C GLU A 680 2.59 -10.67 3.20
N LEU A 681 1.77 -10.32 2.19
CA LEU A 681 0.51 -9.55 2.30
C LEU A 681 0.68 -8.06 2.71
N LYS A 682 1.05 -7.22 1.74
CA LYS A 682 0.79 -5.77 1.79
C LYS A 682 0.14 -5.29 0.47
N PRO A 683 -1.09 -4.75 0.48
CA PRO A 683 -1.67 -4.05 -0.66
C PRO A 683 -0.92 -2.76 -1.00
N ASP A 684 -0.92 -2.35 -2.27
CA ASP A 684 -0.54 -0.98 -2.67
C ASP A 684 -1.80 -0.10 -2.72
N TYR A 685 -1.95 0.70 -1.66
CA TYR A 685 -3.06 1.64 -1.46
C TYR A 685 -3.05 2.83 -2.45
N PHE A 686 -2.03 2.95 -3.32
CA PHE A 686 -1.82 4.10 -4.21
C PHE A 686 -1.52 3.72 -5.68
N ASP A 687 -1.83 2.50 -6.12
CA ASP A 687 -1.78 2.10 -7.54
C ASP A 687 -2.98 2.71 -8.31
N PRO A 688 -2.79 3.41 -9.44
CA PRO A 688 -3.88 3.87 -10.31
C PRO A 688 -4.82 2.76 -10.79
N ALA A 689 -4.36 1.50 -10.88
CA ALA A 689 -5.22 0.36 -11.19
C ALA A 689 -6.09 -0.05 -10.00
N SER A 690 -5.62 0.09 -8.76
CA SER A 690 -6.38 -0.28 -7.56
C SER A 690 -7.46 0.73 -7.15
N ILE A 691 -7.54 1.89 -7.82
CA ILE A 691 -8.68 2.82 -7.71
C ILE A 691 -10.03 2.13 -8.02
N MET A 692 -10.01 1.06 -8.81
CA MET A 692 -11.18 0.24 -9.16
C MET A 692 -11.02 -1.24 -8.75
N ASP A 693 -10.17 -1.54 -7.77
CA ASP A 693 -9.95 -2.90 -7.25
C ASP A 693 -10.38 -3.03 -5.79
N GLU A 694 -10.82 -4.23 -5.43
CA GLU A 694 -11.60 -4.58 -4.22
C GLU A 694 -10.98 -4.19 -2.87
N SER A 695 -9.67 -3.93 -2.85
CA SER A 695 -8.88 -3.75 -1.63
C SER A 695 -8.66 -2.29 -1.21
N VAL A 696 -9.10 -1.32 -2.01
CA VAL A 696 -8.74 0.10 -1.83
C VAL A 696 -9.94 1.04 -1.72
N LEU A 697 -11.10 0.70 -2.30
CA LEU A 697 -12.37 1.22 -1.80
C LEU A 697 -12.66 0.51 -0.47
N GLY A 698 -13.13 1.22 0.54
CA GLY A 698 -13.47 0.63 1.85
C GLY A 698 -14.78 -0.16 1.84
N VAL A 699 -15.35 -0.35 0.65
CA VAL A 699 -16.49 -1.19 0.33
C VAL A 699 -16.11 -1.93 -0.97
N SER A 700 -16.03 -3.27 -0.90
CA SER A 700 -15.95 -4.15 -2.09
C SER A 700 -17.13 -3.85 -3.01
N MET A 701 -16.91 -3.69 -4.32
CA MET A 701 -17.95 -3.59 -5.36
C MET A 701 -17.59 -4.45 -6.56
N PHE A 702 -18.61 -5.08 -7.16
CA PHE A 702 -18.53 -6.00 -8.31
C PHE A 702 -19.42 -5.56 -9.48
#